data_AF-A0AA35SVN8-F1
#
_entry.id   AF-A0AA35SVN8-F1
#
_cell.length_a   1.000
_cell.length_b   1.000
_cell.length_c   1.000
_cell.angle_alpha   90.00
_cell.angle_beta   90.00
_cell.angle_gamma   90.00
#
_symmetry.space_group_name_H-M   'P 1'
#
loop_
_entity.id
_entity.type
_entity.pdbx_description
1 polymer ?
#
loop_
_entity_poly.entity_id
_entity_poly.type
_entity_poly.pdbx_seq_one_letter_code
_entity_poly.pdbx_strand_id
1 'polypeptide(L)'
;MVVTGGAMGLHDLDWIKTHLPDDRSVAVNDISSGLCCIGLWGPRARDLLSRVCDDDVSNSGFPYMTSKSITIAEVPSLALRISYVGELGWEIYTSAEQGLRLWDVLWEAGQPLGVVAAGGGAFDSLRLEKGYRLWGNDIHTEYSPYEAGTGFAVRMRKGAFVGRDALGEVRAKGPERKLCCLTLDDSDAVVMGKEPILDGDEVLGRPGRRDGDSDIEIPVPEDLTSVPGIPLKPVDVAFYSREHPLESQAVDKSADRQWAVVTQSSDLDEFRAGHDARMKPMYEEGLMSGDVEPTGAPVAGEDLTEDIRQFARELGFGEVGFTRHDRHYTFSGKKRWAKFEHAVCLAYEQDYRMTQTGPGPEADQARFETYEDEQAGCLNLAEYIRSRGYRAQVHDGYDCSGPYIPLFVAAGLGQLGANGQLLSPHFGSRSRLMLVTTDAPVTYDKPADYGIHNFCQECQVCVNRCPGRALTRDKVWWRGAEKNKLIYERCRPVMVTYHGCAVCMIVCPIQRYGMKPVMEHYVETGEVLGKGTENLEGYSMKGEGHFGPGELPHFDREFFDFPQGREEDWLFEMFKEKLRSTGVPDESELVEFATDVRESVGQGRDDLRHRMRHVVSRRTMEARLQTYAESLKSGKFVVTTELNPPKGTDLGRLLKHAESLSGMVDAFNLTDSPGANMTMAPIAAAHLMLDRGIEPILQITGRDRNRIALEGEVLAAAALGISNILCMSGDPPGRGDHPDAVGVFDLKAETLLEAVKAMNAGADMYGNELRGSPSILAGAVANPGADDLDTELSRMEEKVRMGASFFQTQAVFDAVTFETFYGHGTRLRSPCPGRHDRPEIGSHGSVSERQSTRRISSCERH
;
A
#
# COMPACT_ATOMS: atom_id res chain seq x y z
N MET A 1 25.99 32.59 13.94
CA MET A 1 24.84 32.21 13.10
C MET A 1 25.04 30.77 12.68
N VAL A 2 24.08 29.90 12.94
CA VAL A 2 24.04 28.52 12.43
C VAL A 2 23.05 28.51 11.29
N VAL A 3 23.44 27.97 10.13
CA VAL A 3 22.60 27.88 8.94
C VAL A 3 22.38 26.40 8.66
N THR A 4 21.13 26.01 8.40
CA THR A 4 20.76 24.66 8.01
C THR A 4 19.79 24.70 6.82
N GLY A 5 19.47 23.54 6.25
CA GLY A 5 18.52 23.41 5.15
C GLY A 5 17.12 23.86 5.57
N GLY A 6 16.37 24.45 4.63
CA GLY A 6 15.05 25.04 4.92
C GLY A 6 14.04 24.06 5.53
N ALA A 7 14.10 22.78 5.15
CA ALA A 7 13.24 21.73 5.71
C ALA A 7 13.71 21.18 7.08
N MET A 8 14.95 21.48 7.50
CA MET A 8 15.60 20.87 8.68
C MET A 8 15.71 21.81 9.88
N GLY A 9 15.23 23.05 9.75
CA GLY A 9 15.34 24.08 10.79
C GLY A 9 14.85 23.63 12.16
N LEU A 10 13.64 23.06 12.22
CA LEU A 10 13.06 22.61 13.49
C LEU A 10 13.73 21.35 14.05
N HIS A 11 14.10 20.41 13.18
CA HIS A 11 14.83 19.19 13.55
C HIS A 11 16.16 19.54 14.24
N ASP A 12 16.98 20.37 13.60
CA ASP A 12 18.28 20.75 14.13
C ASP A 12 18.16 21.64 15.37
N LEU A 13 17.15 22.51 15.42
CA LEU A 13 16.88 23.35 16.58
C LEU A 13 16.53 22.51 17.81
N ASP A 14 15.71 21.48 17.66
CA ASP A 14 15.35 20.57 18.75
C ASP A 14 16.57 19.78 19.25
N TRP A 15 17.38 19.27 18.33
CA TRP A 15 18.64 18.60 18.67
C TRP A 15 19.58 19.51 19.45
N ILE A 16 19.77 20.76 18.99
CA ILE A 16 20.62 21.74 19.67
C ILE A 16 20.06 22.06 21.06
N LYS A 17 18.75 22.28 21.18
CA LYS A 17 18.08 22.60 22.46
C LYS A 17 18.25 21.48 23.48
N THR A 18 18.13 20.23 23.05
CA THR A 18 18.29 19.04 23.90
C THR A 18 19.72 18.90 24.44
N HIS A 19 20.71 19.45 23.74
CA HIS A 19 22.12 19.43 24.14
C HIS A 19 22.60 20.74 24.80
N LEU A 20 21.69 21.68 25.13
CA LEU A 20 22.06 22.89 25.83
C LEU A 20 22.50 22.58 27.27
N PRO A 21 23.50 23.29 27.80
CA PRO A 21 23.88 23.14 29.18
C PRO A 21 22.79 23.73 30.10
N ASP A 22 22.46 23.00 31.17
CA ASP A 22 21.44 23.40 32.15
C ASP A 22 21.79 24.71 32.89
N ASP A 23 23.05 25.11 32.86
CA ASP A 23 23.57 26.32 33.51
C ASP A 23 23.19 27.62 32.77
N ARG A 24 22.50 27.52 31.63
CA ARG A 24 22.09 28.64 30.78
C ARG A 24 23.24 29.51 30.26
N SER A 25 24.46 28.95 30.20
CA SER A 25 25.63 29.62 29.62
C SER A 25 25.50 29.88 28.11
N VAL A 26 24.58 29.18 27.45
CA VAL A 26 24.30 29.30 26.01
C VAL A 26 22.81 29.51 25.79
N ALA A 27 22.45 30.44 24.90
CA ALA A 27 21.09 30.68 24.44
C ALA A 27 20.99 30.50 22.93
N VAL A 28 19.88 29.93 22.48
CA VAL A 28 19.60 29.66 21.06
C VAL A 28 18.25 30.27 20.71
N ASN A 29 18.26 31.14 19.70
CA ASN A 29 17.08 31.81 19.18
C ASN A 29 16.92 31.45 17.71
N ASP A 30 15.71 31.04 17.33
CA ASP A 30 15.34 30.90 15.93
C ASP A 30 15.07 32.28 15.34
N ILE A 31 15.86 32.63 14.32
CA ILE A 31 15.77 33.91 13.60
C ILE A 31 15.42 33.71 12.12
N SER A 32 15.01 32.49 11.74
CA SER A 32 14.85 32.07 10.35
C SER A 32 13.86 32.97 9.58
N SER A 33 12.71 33.28 10.19
CA SER A 33 11.68 34.12 9.56
C SER A 33 12.05 35.61 9.49
N GLY A 34 13.07 36.04 10.23
CA GLY A 34 13.50 37.44 10.28
C GLY A 34 14.52 37.81 9.21
N LEU A 35 15.08 36.83 8.50
CA LEU A 35 16.17 37.01 7.54
C LEU A 35 15.76 36.58 6.14
N CYS A 36 16.36 37.23 5.15
CA CYS A 36 16.37 36.81 3.75
C CYS A 36 17.82 36.51 3.34
N CYS A 37 18.02 35.52 2.48
CA CYS A 37 19.33 35.16 1.92
C CYS A 37 19.28 35.15 0.40
N ILE A 38 20.23 35.83 -0.24
CA ILE A 38 20.45 35.80 -1.69
C ILE A 38 21.85 35.26 -1.97
N GLY A 39 21.93 34.18 -2.74
CA GLY A 39 23.19 33.67 -3.27
C GLY A 39 23.59 34.44 -4.53
N LEU A 40 24.71 35.15 -4.49
CA LEU A 40 25.31 35.79 -5.65
C LEU A 40 26.56 35.02 -6.04
N TRP A 41 26.46 34.19 -7.08
CA TRP A 41 27.53 33.29 -7.50
C TRP A 41 27.81 33.38 -9.01
N GLY A 42 29.08 33.17 -9.37
CA GLY A 42 29.57 33.15 -10.74
C GLY A 42 30.88 33.93 -10.91
N PRO A 43 31.57 33.77 -12.05
CA PRO A 43 32.87 34.40 -12.29
C PRO A 43 32.82 35.94 -12.24
N ARG A 44 31.65 36.53 -12.53
CA ARG A 44 31.41 37.99 -12.50
C ARG A 44 30.77 38.47 -11.19
N ALA A 45 30.56 37.59 -10.21
CA ALA A 45 29.91 37.95 -8.93
C ALA A 45 30.63 39.10 -8.22
N ARG A 46 31.98 39.10 -8.23
CA ARG A 46 32.77 40.20 -7.65
C ARG A 46 32.59 41.50 -8.43
N ASP A 47 32.66 41.45 -9.75
CA ASP A 47 32.47 42.63 -10.60
C ASP A 47 31.10 43.26 -10.40
N LEU A 48 30.07 42.44 -10.16
CA LEU A 48 28.73 42.89 -9.81
C LEU A 48 28.75 43.55 -8.43
N LEU A 49 29.22 42.83 -7.41
CA LEU A 49 29.20 43.32 -6.03
C LEU A 49 30.01 44.62 -5.86
N SER A 50 31.16 44.74 -6.52
CA SER A 50 31.99 45.97 -6.52
C SER A 50 31.33 47.19 -7.14
N ARG A 51 30.25 47.04 -7.93
CA ARG A 51 29.50 48.18 -8.49
C ARG A 51 28.51 48.78 -7.51
N VAL A 52 28.08 47.99 -6.52
CA VAL A 52 26.99 48.33 -5.60
C VAL A 52 27.44 48.28 -4.15
N CYS A 53 28.71 48.00 -3.86
CA CYS A 53 29.25 47.90 -2.51
C CYS A 53 30.58 48.65 -2.44
N ASP A 54 30.66 49.59 -1.49
CA ASP A 54 31.87 50.40 -1.26
C ASP A 54 32.90 49.68 -0.39
N ASP A 55 32.52 48.58 0.28
CA ASP A 55 33.42 47.75 1.06
C ASP A 55 34.42 46.98 0.17
N ASP A 56 35.62 46.69 0.70
CA ASP A 56 36.62 45.90 -0.03
C ASP A 56 36.21 44.42 -0.16
N VAL A 57 35.68 44.09 -1.34
CA VAL A 57 35.29 42.75 -1.79
C VAL A 57 36.35 42.06 -2.68
N SER A 58 37.57 42.62 -2.72
CA SER A 58 38.71 41.98 -3.40
C SER A 58 39.08 40.65 -2.75
N ASN A 59 39.88 39.84 -3.44
CA ASN A 59 40.29 38.54 -2.90
C ASN A 59 41.13 38.65 -1.61
N SER A 60 41.97 39.70 -1.51
CA SER A 60 42.77 40.01 -0.32
C SER A 60 41.92 40.64 0.78
N GLY A 61 41.00 41.52 0.41
CA GLY A 61 40.11 42.20 1.33
C GLY A 61 39.12 41.24 1.97
N PHE A 62 38.52 40.35 1.19
CA PHE A 62 37.46 39.44 1.62
C PHE A 62 37.79 37.99 1.24
N PRO A 63 38.67 37.29 1.97
CA PRO A 63 39.12 35.92 1.65
C PRO A 63 38.00 34.86 1.69
N TYR A 64 38.20 33.73 1.03
CA TYR A 64 37.26 32.60 1.03
C TYR A 64 37.03 32.06 2.46
N MET A 65 35.82 31.59 2.76
CA MET A 65 35.41 31.11 4.10
C MET A 65 35.54 32.16 5.21
N THR A 66 35.33 33.43 4.86
CA THR A 66 35.17 34.52 5.84
C THR A 66 33.79 35.16 5.70
N SER A 67 33.38 35.91 6.72
CA SER A 67 32.13 36.69 6.71
C SER A 67 32.42 38.14 7.06
N LYS A 68 31.65 39.06 6.47
CA LYS A 68 31.72 40.49 6.77
C LYS A 68 30.34 41.13 6.76
N SER A 69 30.12 42.07 7.67
CA SER A 69 29.05 43.04 7.49
C SER A 69 29.48 44.04 6.42
N ILE A 70 28.68 44.18 5.39
CA ILE A 70 28.89 45.10 4.28
C ILE A 70 27.60 45.87 3.98
N THR A 71 27.72 46.99 3.28
CA THR A 71 26.54 47.73 2.79
C THR A 71 26.46 47.61 1.28
N ILE A 72 25.34 47.08 0.78
CA ILE A 72 25.06 46.95 -0.65
C ILE A 72 24.03 48.00 -1.02
N ALA A 73 24.47 49.05 -1.70
CA ALA A 73 23.78 50.32 -1.88
C ALA A 73 23.33 50.88 -0.51
N GLU A 74 22.04 50.86 -0.20
CA GLU A 74 21.49 51.26 1.09
C GLU A 74 21.13 50.10 2.03
N VAL A 75 21.39 48.84 1.63
CA VAL A 75 20.96 47.63 2.36
C VAL A 75 22.09 47.05 3.21
N PRO A 76 22.00 47.14 4.56
CA PRO A 76 22.94 46.47 5.45
C PRO A 76 22.82 44.95 5.29
N SER A 77 23.95 44.29 5.07
CA SER A 77 24.00 42.86 4.79
C SER A 77 25.14 42.17 5.53
N LEU A 78 24.93 40.94 5.96
CA LEU A 78 25.98 40.02 6.37
C LEU A 78 26.31 39.13 5.17
N ALA A 79 27.46 39.35 4.55
CA ALA A 79 27.93 38.51 3.45
C ALA A 79 28.87 37.42 3.97
N LEU A 80 28.66 36.19 3.51
CA LEU A 80 29.53 35.04 3.73
C LEU A 80 30.16 34.68 2.39
N ARG A 81 31.49 34.68 2.28
CA ARG A 81 32.18 34.26 1.06
C ARG A 81 32.22 32.73 0.98
N ILE A 82 31.06 32.16 0.70
CA ILE A 82 30.80 30.74 0.52
C ILE A 82 29.88 30.56 -0.69
N SER A 83 29.96 29.38 -1.30
CA SER A 83 29.11 29.02 -2.44
C SER A 83 28.83 27.53 -2.43
N TYR A 84 27.55 27.18 -2.47
CA TYR A 84 27.12 25.80 -2.65
C TYR A 84 27.09 25.38 -4.13
N VAL A 85 27.22 26.31 -5.07
CA VAL A 85 27.43 25.98 -6.49
C VAL A 85 28.92 25.90 -6.85
N GLY A 86 29.80 26.11 -5.87
CA GLY A 86 31.27 26.02 -5.97
C GLY A 86 31.96 27.08 -6.82
N GLU A 87 31.22 28.06 -7.31
CA GLU A 87 31.76 29.21 -8.03
C GLU A 87 32.11 30.37 -7.09
N LEU A 88 32.83 31.37 -7.61
CA LEU A 88 33.08 32.60 -6.86
C LEU A 88 31.75 33.26 -6.45
N GLY A 89 31.62 33.64 -5.18
CA GLY A 89 30.52 34.49 -4.77
C GLY A 89 30.27 34.51 -3.27
N TRP A 90 29.06 34.93 -2.91
CA TRP A 90 28.64 35.14 -1.53
C TRP A 90 27.20 34.69 -1.28
N GLU A 91 26.95 34.19 -0.08
CA GLU A 91 25.62 34.20 0.52
C GLU A 91 25.43 35.54 1.24
N ILE A 92 24.39 36.27 0.89
CA ILE A 92 24.14 37.63 1.38
C ILE A 92 22.87 37.62 2.21
N TYR A 93 23.02 37.81 3.52
CA TYR A 93 21.92 37.83 4.47
C TYR A 93 21.53 39.27 4.81
N THR A 94 20.24 39.57 4.74
CA THR A 94 19.67 40.85 5.20
C THR A 94 18.35 40.59 5.94
N SER A 95 17.68 41.63 6.45
CA SER A 95 16.36 41.46 7.04
C SER A 95 15.33 41.03 5.97
N ALA A 96 14.32 40.25 6.37
CA ALA A 96 13.28 39.81 5.45
C ALA A 96 12.59 40.99 4.72
N GLU A 97 12.40 42.11 5.41
CA GLU A 97 11.80 43.33 4.87
C GLU A 97 12.63 43.99 3.76
N GLN A 98 13.96 43.84 3.79
CA GLN A 98 14.88 44.44 2.81
C GLN A 98 15.27 43.48 1.68
N GLY A 99 14.82 42.21 1.73
CA GLY A 99 15.18 41.18 0.76
C GLY A 99 14.84 41.54 -0.69
N LEU A 100 13.65 42.12 -0.94
CA LEU A 100 13.26 42.57 -2.27
C LEU A 100 14.16 43.69 -2.79
N ARG A 101 14.50 44.65 -1.92
CA ARG A 101 15.39 45.75 -2.32
C ARG A 101 16.79 45.25 -2.66
N LEU A 102 17.32 44.32 -1.86
CA LEU A 102 18.61 43.68 -2.14
C LEU A 102 18.59 42.96 -3.49
N TRP A 103 17.51 42.22 -3.78
CA TRP A 103 17.32 41.55 -5.07
C TRP A 103 17.36 42.54 -6.24
N ASP A 104 16.57 43.62 -6.18
CA ASP A 104 16.49 44.61 -7.24
C ASP A 104 17.84 45.28 -7.51
N VAL A 105 18.57 45.68 -6.46
CA VAL A 105 19.90 46.31 -6.59
C VAL A 105 20.88 45.38 -7.30
N LEU A 106 20.92 44.11 -6.90
CA LEU A 106 21.81 43.12 -7.51
C LEU A 106 21.39 42.80 -8.95
N TRP A 107 20.09 42.67 -9.20
CA TRP A 107 19.52 42.37 -10.50
C TRP A 107 19.85 43.47 -11.51
N GLU A 108 19.55 44.72 -11.17
CA GLU A 108 19.79 45.90 -12.02
C GLU A 108 21.28 46.09 -12.33
N ALA A 109 22.14 46.04 -11.30
CA ALA A 109 23.59 46.19 -11.47
C ALA A 109 24.23 45.03 -12.25
N GLY A 110 23.61 43.86 -12.18
CA GLY A 110 24.04 42.65 -12.86
C GLY A 110 23.59 42.53 -14.31
N GLN A 111 22.55 43.25 -14.75
CA GLN A 111 22.06 43.15 -16.14
C GLN A 111 23.17 43.37 -17.19
N PRO A 112 24.03 44.40 -17.09
CA PRO A 112 25.13 44.60 -18.05
C PRO A 112 26.21 43.52 -18.00
N LEU A 113 26.21 42.68 -16.95
CA LEU A 113 27.13 41.56 -16.75
C LEU A 113 26.53 40.22 -17.19
N GLY A 114 25.26 40.21 -17.62
CA GLY A 114 24.53 38.99 -17.98
C GLY A 114 24.06 38.17 -16.78
N VAL A 115 23.71 38.83 -15.67
CA VAL A 115 23.15 38.13 -14.51
C VAL A 115 21.85 37.41 -14.88
N VAL A 116 21.66 36.22 -14.33
CA VAL A 116 20.43 35.42 -14.52
C VAL A 116 19.89 34.99 -13.16
N ALA A 117 18.57 34.84 -13.07
CA ALA A 117 17.93 34.27 -11.90
C ALA A 117 17.95 32.75 -12.05
N ALA A 118 18.42 32.06 -11.02
CA ALA A 118 18.54 30.60 -10.99
C ALA A 118 17.77 30.05 -9.79
N GLY A 119 16.97 29.01 -10.02
CA GLY A 119 16.20 28.32 -8.99
C GLY A 119 16.84 27.01 -8.52
N GLY A 120 16.07 26.21 -7.77
CA GLY A 120 16.54 24.96 -7.16
C GLY A 120 17.13 23.94 -8.14
N GLY A 121 16.60 23.83 -9.37
CA GLY A 121 17.14 22.88 -10.36
C GLY A 121 18.56 23.22 -10.83
N ALA A 122 18.83 24.49 -11.13
CA ALA A 122 20.19 24.93 -11.48
C ALA A 122 21.14 24.82 -10.28
N PHE A 123 20.64 25.11 -9.08
CA PHE A 123 21.38 24.96 -7.83
C PHE A 123 21.79 23.49 -7.57
N ASP A 124 20.88 22.55 -7.79
CA ASP A 124 21.12 21.12 -7.60
C ASP A 124 22.08 20.54 -8.66
N SER A 125 21.97 20.99 -9.91
CA SER A 125 22.92 20.60 -10.96
C SER A 125 24.34 21.07 -10.65
N LEU A 126 24.53 22.35 -10.31
CA LEU A 126 25.86 22.91 -10.08
C LEU A 126 26.52 22.32 -8.82
N ARG A 127 25.76 22.10 -7.73
CA ARG A 127 26.33 21.50 -6.51
C ARG A 127 26.76 20.04 -6.76
N LEU A 128 26.04 19.30 -7.62
CA LEU A 128 26.38 17.93 -8.00
C LEU A 128 27.73 17.88 -8.75
N GLU A 129 27.98 18.81 -9.68
CA GLU A 129 29.27 18.90 -10.40
C GLU A 129 30.46 19.10 -9.46
N LYS A 130 30.25 19.79 -8.33
CA LYS A 130 31.28 20.03 -7.30
C LYS A 130 31.36 18.88 -6.29
N GLY A 131 30.47 17.89 -6.41
CA GLY A 131 30.31 16.80 -5.46
C GLY A 131 29.87 17.30 -4.08
N TYR A 132 29.11 18.38 -3.97
CA TYR A 132 28.60 18.81 -2.67
C TYR A 132 27.39 18.00 -2.25
N ARG A 133 27.39 17.57 -0.99
CA ARG A 133 26.37 16.69 -0.40
C ARG A 133 25.26 17.52 0.22
N LEU A 134 24.02 17.11 -0.03
CA LEU A 134 22.77 17.65 0.46
C LEU A 134 22.22 16.73 1.54
N TRP A 135 22.07 17.27 2.75
CA TRP A 135 21.47 16.56 3.87
C TRP A 135 19.99 16.28 3.59
N GLY A 136 19.55 15.05 3.83
CA GLY A 136 18.20 14.57 3.50
C GLY A 136 18.07 13.97 2.10
N ASN A 137 19.10 14.10 1.24
CA ASN A 137 19.14 13.46 -0.07
C ASN A 137 20.37 12.54 -0.24
N ASP A 138 21.58 13.11 -0.34
CA ASP A 138 22.79 12.29 -0.53
C ASP A 138 23.37 11.78 0.79
N ILE A 139 23.08 12.45 1.90
CA ILE A 139 23.52 12.07 3.25
C ILE A 139 22.36 12.15 4.24
N HIS A 140 22.31 11.19 5.16
CA HIS A 140 21.35 11.08 6.25
C HIS A 140 22.07 10.53 7.50
N THR A 141 21.32 10.30 8.59
CA THR A 141 21.79 9.65 9.82
C THR A 141 22.42 8.26 9.63
N GLU A 142 22.23 7.63 8.48
CA GLU A 142 22.72 6.28 8.17
C GLU A 142 24.20 6.22 7.73
N TYR A 143 24.82 7.38 7.47
CA TYR A 143 26.19 7.45 6.96
C TYR A 143 27.08 8.24 7.91
N SER A 144 28.26 7.69 8.22
CA SER A 144 29.32 8.46 8.86
C SER A 144 29.91 9.48 7.88
N PRO A 145 30.53 10.57 8.38
CA PRO A 145 31.29 11.51 7.55
C PRO A 145 32.38 10.87 6.68
N TYR A 146 32.93 9.72 7.09
CA TYR A 146 33.94 9.03 6.29
C TYR A 146 33.34 8.28 5.10
N GLU A 147 32.18 7.64 5.29
CA GLU A 147 31.42 7.01 4.20
C GLU A 147 30.85 8.05 3.24
N ALA A 148 30.36 9.18 3.77
CA ALA A 148 29.81 10.29 2.99
C ALA A 148 30.86 11.11 2.21
N GLY A 149 32.15 10.88 2.44
CA GLY A 149 33.23 11.68 1.84
C GLY A 149 33.42 13.07 2.46
N THR A 150 32.81 13.34 3.61
CA THR A 150 32.90 14.61 4.35
C THR A 150 33.88 14.56 5.53
N GLY A 151 34.73 13.52 5.60
CA GLY A 151 35.71 13.32 6.67
C GLY A 151 36.71 14.48 6.86
N PHE A 152 36.90 15.33 5.85
CA PHE A 152 37.70 16.55 5.97
C PHE A 152 37.13 17.56 6.99
N ALA A 153 35.83 17.51 7.27
CA ALA A 153 35.16 18.35 8.27
C ALA A 153 35.32 17.80 9.71
N VAL A 154 35.82 16.57 9.88
CA VAL A 154 35.96 15.92 11.19
C VAL A 154 37.30 16.25 11.83
N ARG A 155 37.29 17.14 12.81
CA ARG A 155 38.48 17.52 13.57
C ARG A 155 38.66 16.66 14.83
N MET A 156 39.18 15.44 14.68
CA MET A 156 39.39 14.48 15.80
C MET A 156 40.20 15.01 16.99
N ARG A 157 41.09 15.99 16.75
CA ARG A 157 41.99 16.56 17.76
C ARG A 157 41.40 17.77 18.49
N LYS A 158 40.15 18.16 18.26
CA LYS A 158 39.53 19.35 18.90
C LYS A 158 39.11 19.15 20.36
N GLY A 159 39.27 17.94 20.90
CA GLY A 159 38.73 17.54 22.20
C GLY A 159 37.48 16.68 22.03
N ALA A 160 36.67 16.56 23.09
CA ALA A 160 35.43 15.80 23.07
C ALA A 160 34.37 16.46 22.17
N PHE A 161 33.64 15.65 21.42
CA PHE A 161 32.43 16.03 20.68
C PHE A 161 31.56 14.79 20.47
N VAL A 162 30.25 15.00 20.31
CA VAL A 162 29.28 13.92 20.11
C VAL A 162 29.67 13.09 18.88
N GLY A 163 29.76 11.77 19.03
CA GLY A 163 30.15 10.83 17.98
C GLY A 163 31.67 10.69 17.74
N ARG A 164 32.53 11.38 18.51
CA ARG A 164 34.00 11.31 18.31
C ARG A 164 34.55 9.89 18.33
N ASP A 165 34.16 9.10 19.34
CA ASP A 165 34.78 7.79 19.55
C ASP A 165 34.34 6.79 18.47
N ALA A 166 33.05 6.81 18.09
CA ALA A 166 32.52 6.07 16.95
C ALA A 166 33.25 6.43 15.64
N LEU A 167 33.52 7.71 15.39
CA LEU A 167 34.31 8.13 14.24
C LEU A 167 35.78 7.69 14.32
N GLY A 168 36.33 7.55 15.53
CA GLY A 168 37.64 6.97 15.75
C GLY A 168 37.73 5.53 15.27
N GLU A 169 36.70 4.72 15.55
CA GLU A 169 36.61 3.33 15.12
C GLU A 169 36.46 3.20 13.60
N VAL A 170 35.54 3.96 12.99
CA VAL A 170 35.35 3.99 11.53
C VAL A 170 36.65 4.42 10.83
N ARG A 171 37.37 5.40 11.37
CA ARG A 171 38.66 5.83 10.82
C ARG A 171 39.74 4.76 10.93
N ALA A 172 39.75 3.98 12.02
CA ALA A 172 40.73 2.92 12.23
C ALA A 172 40.51 1.72 11.30
N LYS A 173 39.25 1.32 11.10
CA LYS A 173 38.86 0.21 10.22
C LYS A 173 38.85 0.59 8.74
N GLY A 174 38.54 1.85 8.44
CA GLY A 174 38.21 2.32 7.09
C GLY A 174 36.72 2.14 6.79
N PRO A 175 36.11 3.02 5.97
CA PRO A 175 34.69 2.90 5.63
C PRO A 175 34.46 1.74 4.65
N GLU A 176 33.48 0.89 4.94
CA GLU A 176 33.10 -0.28 4.12
C GLU A 176 32.44 0.12 2.80
N ARG A 177 31.76 1.27 2.79
CA ARG A 177 31.11 1.86 1.61
C ARG A 177 31.46 3.34 1.50
N LYS A 178 31.42 3.88 0.29
CA LYS A 178 31.66 5.30 0.03
C LYS A 178 30.61 5.86 -0.91
N LEU A 179 30.13 7.05 -0.59
CA LEU A 179 29.31 7.82 -1.51
C LEU A 179 30.17 8.30 -2.68
N CYS A 180 29.81 7.84 -3.87
CA CYS A 180 30.52 8.12 -5.13
C CYS A 180 29.64 8.96 -6.07
N CYS A 181 30.29 9.72 -6.95
CA CYS A 181 29.62 10.40 -8.05
C CYS A 181 29.67 9.49 -9.28
N LEU A 182 28.54 9.34 -9.98
CA LEU A 182 28.43 8.56 -11.20
C LEU A 182 28.10 9.49 -12.37
N THR A 183 28.61 9.15 -13.55
CA THR A 183 28.27 9.80 -14.81
C THR A 183 27.57 8.79 -15.71
N LEU A 184 26.52 9.22 -16.40
CA LEU A 184 25.84 8.41 -17.41
C LEU A 184 26.43 8.75 -18.79
N ASP A 185 26.51 7.75 -19.67
CA ASP A 185 26.95 7.96 -21.05
C ASP A 185 25.91 8.77 -21.86
N ASP A 186 24.64 8.63 -21.52
CA ASP A 186 23.55 9.45 -22.06
C ASP A 186 23.46 10.77 -21.28
N SER A 187 23.83 11.87 -21.96
CA SER A 187 23.81 13.21 -21.39
C SER A 187 22.40 13.78 -21.18
N ASP A 188 21.38 13.19 -21.82
CA ASP A 188 19.98 13.62 -21.70
C ASP A 188 19.25 12.85 -20.58
N ALA A 189 19.85 11.78 -20.06
CA ALA A 189 19.28 10.99 -18.97
C ALA A 189 19.38 11.72 -17.62
N VAL A 190 18.25 11.87 -16.93
CA VAL A 190 18.17 12.49 -15.61
C VAL A 190 17.81 11.44 -14.56
N VAL A 191 18.70 11.23 -13.60
CA VAL A 191 18.44 10.43 -12.40
C VAL A 191 17.93 11.33 -11.28
N MET A 192 16.79 10.96 -10.70
CA MET A 192 16.07 11.74 -9.69
C MET A 192 16.45 11.35 -8.26
N GLY A 193 17.24 10.28 -8.10
CA GLY A 193 17.66 9.72 -6.82
C GLY A 193 16.81 8.50 -6.44
N LYS A 194 17.44 7.57 -5.70
CA LYS A 194 16.88 6.28 -5.24
C LYS A 194 16.77 5.18 -6.28
N GLU A 195 17.07 5.45 -7.56
CA GLU A 195 17.15 4.43 -8.58
C GLU A 195 18.18 3.35 -8.19
N PRO A 196 17.90 2.06 -8.46
CA PRO A 196 18.88 1.00 -8.26
C PRO A 196 20.05 1.21 -9.23
N ILE A 197 21.28 1.18 -8.71
CA ILE A 197 22.48 1.11 -9.54
C ILE A 197 22.71 -0.37 -9.82
N LEU A 198 22.87 -0.77 -11.08
CA LEU A 198 23.15 -2.15 -11.44
C LEU A 198 24.61 -2.34 -11.91
N ASP A 199 25.24 -3.45 -11.56
CA ASP A 199 26.43 -3.98 -12.23
C ASP A 199 26.01 -5.19 -13.09
N GLY A 200 25.83 -4.98 -14.40
CA GLY A 200 25.08 -5.90 -15.25
C GLY A 200 23.61 -5.96 -14.84
N ASP A 201 23.12 -7.13 -14.43
CA ASP A 201 21.77 -7.32 -13.87
C ASP A 201 21.77 -7.20 -12.33
N GLU A 202 22.91 -6.86 -11.71
CA GLU A 202 23.09 -6.86 -10.26
C GLU A 202 22.81 -5.49 -9.60
N VAL A 203 21.64 -5.28 -8.96
CA VAL A 203 21.38 -4.10 -8.12
C VAL A 203 22.38 -4.02 -6.96
N LEU A 204 23.08 -2.89 -6.84
CA LEU A 204 24.07 -2.58 -5.82
C LEU A 204 23.40 -1.98 -4.56
N GLY A 205 23.42 -2.76 -3.48
CA GLY A 205 22.75 -2.56 -2.17
C GLY A 205 22.22 -3.93 -1.73
N ARG A 206 22.35 -4.34 -0.44
CA ARG A 206 22.34 -5.79 -0.06
C ARG A 206 21.21 -6.58 -0.75
N PRO A 207 21.53 -7.32 -1.82
CA PRO A 207 20.55 -8.19 -2.47
C PRO A 207 20.42 -9.47 -1.64
N GLY A 208 19.26 -10.13 -1.70
CA GLY A 208 19.19 -11.55 -1.35
C GLY A 208 19.70 -12.39 -2.51
N ARG A 209 18.99 -13.47 -2.84
CA ARG A 209 19.40 -14.43 -3.87
C ARG A 209 18.65 -14.19 -5.17
N ARG A 210 19.35 -14.12 -6.28
CA ARG A 210 18.81 -13.98 -7.64
C ARG A 210 19.10 -15.19 -8.50
N ASP A 211 18.39 -15.29 -9.61
CA ASP A 211 18.69 -16.31 -10.62
C ASP A 211 20.12 -16.15 -11.14
N GLY A 212 20.84 -17.26 -11.26
CA GLY A 212 22.26 -17.30 -11.61
C GLY A 212 23.25 -17.14 -10.44
N ASP A 213 22.81 -16.73 -9.24
CA ASP A 213 23.71 -16.61 -8.08
C ASP A 213 24.21 -17.99 -7.60
N SER A 214 25.52 -18.07 -7.31
CA SER A 214 26.13 -19.26 -6.73
C SER A 214 25.67 -19.51 -5.30
N ASP A 215 25.59 -20.79 -4.90
CA ASP A 215 25.36 -21.14 -3.49
C ASP A 215 26.45 -20.54 -2.58
N ILE A 216 26.03 -20.08 -1.41
CA ILE A 216 26.94 -19.52 -0.41
C ILE A 216 27.39 -20.59 0.59
N GLU A 217 28.69 -20.66 0.82
CA GLU A 217 29.26 -21.44 1.90
C GLU A 217 29.28 -20.59 3.18
N ILE A 218 28.70 -21.12 4.26
CA ILE A 218 28.63 -20.47 5.57
C ILE A 218 29.66 -21.14 6.48
N PRO A 219 30.66 -20.42 7.02
CA PRO A 219 31.56 -21.00 8.00
C PRO A 219 30.79 -21.22 9.31
N VAL A 220 30.75 -22.45 9.81
CA VAL A 220 30.10 -22.78 11.08
C VAL A 220 31.17 -23.11 12.13
N PRO A 221 31.32 -22.29 13.18
CA PRO A 221 32.19 -22.60 14.31
C PRO A 221 31.85 -23.94 14.97
N GLU A 222 32.87 -24.63 15.49
CA GLU A 222 32.71 -25.93 16.17
C GLU A 222 31.81 -25.81 17.42
N ASP A 223 31.89 -24.70 18.15
CA ASP A 223 31.08 -24.40 19.33
C ASP A 223 29.63 -24.02 19.01
N LEU A 224 29.35 -23.56 17.79
CA LEU A 224 27.99 -23.32 17.29
C LEU A 224 27.38 -24.54 16.59
N THR A 225 28.19 -25.53 16.23
CA THR A 225 27.71 -26.75 15.58
C THR A 225 26.72 -27.49 16.47
N SER A 226 25.64 -27.98 15.87
CA SER A 226 24.51 -28.62 16.52
C SER A 226 24.13 -29.91 15.79
N VAL A 227 22.91 -29.99 15.26
CA VAL A 227 22.46 -31.06 14.36
C VAL A 227 21.93 -30.43 13.08
N PRO A 228 22.06 -31.10 11.92
CA PRO A 228 21.41 -30.66 10.70
C PRO A 228 19.91 -30.41 10.92
N GLY A 229 19.45 -29.21 10.55
CA GLY A 229 18.07 -28.77 10.77
C GLY A 229 17.83 -28.24 12.18
N ILE A 230 16.80 -28.75 12.87
CA ILE A 230 16.49 -28.41 14.26
C ILE A 230 16.45 -29.69 15.12
N PRO A 231 16.82 -29.64 16.42
CA PRO A 231 16.64 -30.78 17.29
C PRO A 231 15.17 -31.21 17.42
N LEU A 232 14.89 -32.47 17.08
CA LEU A 232 13.55 -33.05 17.06
C LEU A 232 13.47 -34.30 17.95
N LYS A 233 12.29 -34.51 18.53
CA LYS A 233 11.83 -35.77 19.16
C LYS A 233 10.73 -36.36 18.28
N PRO A 234 11.05 -37.29 17.37
CA PRO A 234 10.07 -37.83 16.41
C PRO A 234 8.84 -38.45 17.08
N VAL A 235 9.02 -39.09 18.25
CA VAL A 235 7.91 -39.66 19.03
C VAL A 235 6.93 -38.58 19.51
N ASP A 236 7.44 -37.42 19.93
CA ASP A 236 6.62 -36.29 20.37
C ASP A 236 5.90 -35.68 19.16
N VAL A 237 6.60 -35.45 18.04
CA VAL A 237 5.99 -34.95 16.79
C VAL A 237 4.82 -35.86 16.37
N ALA A 238 5.06 -37.18 16.36
CA ALA A 238 4.05 -38.16 16.00
C ALA A 238 2.91 -38.23 17.03
N PHE A 239 3.18 -38.07 18.32
CA PHE A 239 2.15 -38.04 19.38
C PHE A 239 1.26 -36.80 19.23
N TYR A 240 1.84 -35.61 19.20
CA TYR A 240 1.08 -34.36 19.12
C TYR A 240 0.31 -34.23 17.82
N SER A 241 0.82 -34.68 16.68
CA SER A 241 0.08 -34.65 15.41
C SER A 241 -1.22 -35.49 15.39
N ARG A 242 -1.32 -36.47 16.29
CA ARG A 242 -2.45 -37.40 16.43
C ARG A 242 -3.38 -37.00 17.57
N GLU A 243 -2.84 -36.82 18.76
CA GLU A 243 -3.62 -36.56 19.99
C GLU A 243 -4.03 -35.09 20.13
N HIS A 244 -3.22 -34.18 19.61
CA HIS A 244 -3.46 -32.74 19.66
C HIS A 244 -3.11 -32.12 18.30
N PRO A 245 -3.84 -32.42 17.21
CA PRO A 245 -3.49 -31.90 15.89
C PRO A 245 -3.48 -30.36 15.89
N LEU A 246 -2.62 -29.77 15.06
CA LEU A 246 -2.67 -28.32 14.85
C LEU A 246 -3.91 -27.96 14.04
N GLU A 247 -4.40 -26.75 14.26
CA GLU A 247 -5.41 -26.13 13.41
C GLU A 247 -4.92 -24.74 13.00
N SER A 248 -5.39 -24.28 11.85
CA SER A 248 -5.06 -22.96 11.32
C SER A 248 -5.51 -21.86 12.30
N GLN A 249 -4.68 -20.83 12.42
CA GLN A 249 -5.03 -19.63 13.19
C GLN A 249 -6.28 -18.95 12.64
N ALA A 250 -6.54 -19.07 11.33
CA ALA A 250 -7.76 -18.56 10.72
C ALA A 250 -9.04 -19.22 11.28
N VAL A 251 -8.92 -20.38 11.94
CA VAL A 251 -10.04 -21.10 12.58
C VAL A 251 -9.98 -20.94 14.09
N ASP A 252 -8.90 -21.37 14.73
CA ASP A 252 -8.83 -21.43 16.20
C ASP A 252 -8.63 -20.05 16.87
N LYS A 253 -8.33 -19.02 16.06
CA LYS A 253 -8.11 -17.65 16.50
C LYS A 253 -8.93 -16.63 15.68
N SER A 254 -10.05 -17.05 15.08
CA SER A 254 -10.87 -16.19 14.21
C SER A 254 -11.40 -14.93 14.91
N ALA A 255 -11.61 -14.95 16.24
CA ALA A 255 -11.99 -13.77 17.01
C ALA A 255 -10.95 -12.65 16.94
N ASP A 256 -9.66 -12.98 17.06
CA ASP A 256 -8.61 -11.96 17.03
C ASP A 256 -8.46 -11.32 15.65
N ARG A 257 -8.83 -12.06 14.60
CA ARG A 257 -8.75 -11.59 13.23
C ARG A 257 -9.79 -10.51 12.99
N GLN A 258 -11.02 -10.71 13.46
CA GLN A 258 -12.06 -9.70 13.42
C GLN A 258 -11.65 -8.46 14.23
N TRP A 259 -11.14 -8.68 15.44
CA TRP A 259 -10.62 -7.60 16.27
C TRP A 259 -9.50 -6.79 15.57
N ALA A 260 -8.56 -7.48 14.91
CA ALA A 260 -7.45 -6.84 14.22
C ALA A 260 -7.91 -5.92 13.08
N VAL A 261 -8.91 -6.36 12.31
CA VAL A 261 -9.52 -5.56 11.22
C VAL A 261 -10.14 -4.28 11.78
N VAL A 262 -10.88 -4.37 12.89
CA VAL A 262 -11.53 -3.21 13.51
C VAL A 262 -10.50 -2.23 14.12
N THR A 263 -9.39 -2.75 14.64
CA THR A 263 -8.37 -1.98 15.36
C THR A 263 -7.41 -1.20 14.44
N GLN A 264 -7.21 -1.66 13.20
CA GLN A 264 -6.17 -1.12 12.31
C GLN A 264 -6.58 0.08 11.43
N SER A 265 -7.78 0.63 11.58
CA SER A 265 -8.32 1.57 10.58
C SER A 265 -7.77 2.99 10.67
N SER A 266 -7.02 3.38 9.64
CA SER A 266 -7.23 4.64 8.88
C SER A 266 -6.25 4.84 7.71
N ASP A 267 -5.01 4.34 7.79
CA ASP A 267 -3.93 4.78 6.88
C ASP A 267 -3.61 3.78 5.73
N LEU A 268 -4.09 2.54 5.79
CA LEU A 268 -3.78 1.46 4.82
C LEU A 268 -5.02 0.76 4.25
N ASP A 269 -6.22 1.25 4.54
CA ASP A 269 -7.46 0.54 4.21
C ASP A 269 -7.64 0.40 2.69
N GLU A 270 -7.31 1.45 1.91
CA GLU A 270 -7.34 1.42 0.45
C GLU A 270 -6.32 0.43 -0.13
N PHE A 271 -5.09 0.45 0.38
CA PHE A 271 -4.04 -0.49 -0.03
C PHE A 271 -4.46 -1.94 0.23
N ARG A 272 -5.02 -2.22 1.42
CA ARG A 272 -5.47 -3.56 1.83
C ARG A 272 -6.67 -4.03 1.02
N ALA A 273 -7.64 -3.16 0.77
CA ALA A 273 -8.76 -3.49 -0.11
C ALA A 273 -8.27 -3.83 -1.52
N GLY A 274 -7.30 -3.09 -2.04
CA GLY A 274 -6.64 -3.39 -3.32
C GLY A 274 -5.90 -4.73 -3.31
N HIS A 275 -5.13 -5.01 -2.25
CA HIS A 275 -4.45 -6.29 -2.05
C HIS A 275 -5.44 -7.45 -2.04
N ASP A 276 -6.48 -7.37 -1.21
CA ASP A 276 -7.50 -8.42 -1.10
C ASP A 276 -8.22 -8.65 -2.43
N ALA A 277 -8.53 -7.59 -3.18
CA ALA A 277 -9.14 -7.69 -4.50
C ALA A 277 -8.24 -8.42 -5.53
N ARG A 278 -6.92 -8.16 -5.50
CA ARG A 278 -5.95 -8.86 -6.37
C ARG A 278 -5.72 -10.31 -5.94
N MET A 279 -5.65 -10.57 -4.65
CA MET A 279 -5.36 -11.91 -4.12
C MET A 279 -6.55 -12.87 -4.21
N LYS A 280 -7.77 -12.37 -4.08
CA LYS A 280 -9.00 -13.20 -4.09
C LYS A 280 -9.05 -14.21 -5.25
N PRO A 281 -8.94 -13.83 -6.54
CA PRO A 281 -9.00 -14.80 -7.64
C PRO A 281 -7.86 -15.83 -7.56
N MET A 282 -6.65 -15.41 -7.17
CA MET A 282 -5.50 -16.31 -7.06
C MET A 282 -5.64 -17.32 -5.92
N TYR A 283 -6.30 -16.96 -4.82
CA TYR A 283 -6.64 -17.89 -3.75
C TYR A 283 -7.68 -18.91 -4.18
N GLU A 284 -8.73 -18.48 -4.89
CA GLU A 284 -9.76 -19.39 -5.42
C GLU A 284 -9.14 -20.41 -6.38
N GLU A 285 -8.21 -19.97 -7.23
CA GLU A 285 -7.45 -20.85 -8.10
C GLU A 285 -6.53 -21.80 -7.30
N GLY A 286 -5.79 -21.29 -6.32
CA GLY A 286 -4.93 -22.09 -5.45
C GLY A 286 -5.69 -23.21 -4.73
N LEU A 287 -6.90 -22.93 -4.24
CA LEU A 287 -7.75 -23.92 -3.57
C LEU A 287 -8.14 -25.11 -4.46
N MET A 288 -8.35 -24.85 -5.75
CA MET A 288 -8.76 -25.85 -6.75
C MET A 288 -7.57 -26.45 -7.52
N SER A 289 -6.37 -25.88 -7.38
CA SER A 289 -5.18 -26.25 -8.15
C SER A 289 -4.86 -27.74 -8.11
N GLY A 290 -5.05 -28.39 -6.96
CA GLY A 290 -4.82 -29.83 -6.81
C GLY A 290 -5.86 -30.75 -7.47
N ASP A 291 -6.98 -30.21 -7.98
CA ASP A 291 -7.99 -30.93 -8.78
C ASP A 291 -7.81 -30.73 -10.29
N VAL A 292 -6.85 -29.91 -10.70
CA VAL A 292 -6.58 -29.63 -12.11
C VAL A 292 -5.72 -30.75 -12.70
N GLU A 293 -6.21 -31.36 -13.78
CA GLU A 293 -5.49 -32.42 -14.49
C GLU A 293 -4.30 -31.86 -15.30
N PRO A 294 -3.22 -32.64 -15.51
CA PRO A 294 -2.08 -32.21 -16.30
C PRO A 294 -2.45 -31.96 -17.77
N THR A 295 -1.80 -30.97 -18.38
CA THR A 295 -1.96 -30.63 -19.80
C THR A 295 -0.92 -31.32 -20.69
N GLY A 296 0.22 -31.69 -20.13
CA GLY A 296 1.28 -32.43 -20.81
C GLY A 296 1.21 -33.94 -20.61
N ALA A 297 2.18 -34.65 -21.20
CA ALA A 297 2.40 -36.08 -20.99
C ALA A 297 3.72 -36.29 -20.24
N PRO A 298 3.76 -37.14 -19.18
CA PRO A 298 4.97 -37.39 -18.42
C PRO A 298 6.02 -38.15 -19.25
N VAL A 299 7.30 -37.79 -19.08
CA VAL A 299 8.42 -38.50 -19.70
C VAL A 299 8.94 -39.55 -18.72
N ALA A 300 8.99 -40.81 -19.16
CA ALA A 300 9.38 -41.92 -18.29
C ALA A 300 10.85 -41.82 -17.84
N GLY A 301 11.07 -41.85 -16.52
CA GLY A 301 12.41 -41.82 -15.91
C GLY A 301 13.04 -40.43 -15.80
N GLU A 302 12.29 -39.38 -16.14
CA GLU A 302 12.69 -37.98 -15.93
C GLU A 302 12.65 -37.63 -14.44
N ASP A 303 13.64 -36.88 -13.97
CA ASP A 303 13.65 -36.23 -12.65
C ASP A 303 13.50 -34.72 -12.90
N LEU A 304 12.44 -34.13 -12.37
CA LEU A 304 12.10 -32.73 -12.61
C LEU A 304 12.69 -31.78 -11.55
N THR A 305 13.52 -32.25 -10.62
CA THR A 305 14.02 -31.45 -9.50
C THR A 305 14.66 -30.15 -9.97
N GLU A 306 15.66 -30.22 -10.85
CA GLU A 306 16.40 -29.03 -11.28
C GLU A 306 15.61 -28.17 -12.26
N ASP A 307 14.75 -28.77 -13.10
CA ASP A 307 13.84 -28.04 -13.98
C ASP A 307 12.86 -27.18 -13.18
N ILE A 308 12.25 -27.76 -12.13
CA ILE A 308 11.35 -27.06 -11.21
C ILE A 308 12.13 -26.00 -10.40
N ARG A 309 13.33 -26.35 -9.92
CA ARG A 309 14.19 -25.42 -9.16
C ARG A 309 14.54 -24.19 -10.00
N GLN A 310 14.97 -24.40 -11.25
CA GLN A 310 15.34 -23.33 -12.16
C GLN A 310 14.14 -22.48 -12.54
N PHE A 311 13.01 -23.10 -12.91
CA PHE A 311 11.80 -22.35 -13.26
C PHE A 311 11.27 -21.53 -12.06
N ALA A 312 11.34 -22.06 -10.85
CA ALA A 312 11.00 -21.31 -9.65
C ALA A 312 11.95 -20.12 -9.42
N ARG A 313 13.26 -20.27 -9.66
CA ARG A 313 14.22 -19.15 -9.56
C ARG A 313 13.96 -18.07 -10.60
N GLU A 314 13.63 -18.45 -11.84
CA GLU A 314 13.22 -17.52 -12.91
C GLU A 314 11.97 -16.71 -12.53
N LEU A 315 11.09 -17.29 -11.71
CA LEU A 315 9.91 -16.63 -11.15
C LEU A 315 10.21 -15.75 -9.92
N GLY A 316 11.47 -15.66 -9.48
CA GLY A 316 11.89 -14.81 -8.36
C GLY A 316 12.01 -15.51 -7.00
N PHE A 317 11.77 -16.83 -6.91
CA PHE A 317 11.97 -17.57 -5.66
C PHE A 317 13.47 -17.75 -5.39
N GLY A 318 13.99 -17.04 -4.39
CA GLY A 318 15.41 -17.09 -4.05
C GLY A 318 15.83 -18.42 -3.42
N GLU A 319 15.05 -18.96 -2.48
CA GLU A 319 15.33 -20.29 -1.91
C GLU A 319 14.29 -21.30 -2.38
N VAL A 320 14.76 -22.35 -3.04
CA VAL A 320 13.93 -23.42 -3.60
C VAL A 320 14.52 -24.75 -3.20
N GLY A 321 13.71 -25.60 -2.57
CA GLY A 321 14.15 -26.90 -2.08
C GLY A 321 13.04 -27.92 -2.02
N PHE A 322 13.42 -29.19 -1.94
CA PHE A 322 12.55 -30.33 -2.10
C PHE A 322 12.61 -31.22 -0.88
N THR A 323 11.44 -31.60 -0.38
CA THR A 323 11.34 -32.55 0.72
C THR A 323 10.06 -33.37 0.60
N ARG A 324 9.90 -34.35 1.49
CA ARG A 324 8.63 -35.02 1.64
C ARG A 324 7.65 -34.09 2.35
N HIS A 325 6.43 -33.99 1.86
CA HIS A 325 5.36 -33.31 2.55
C HIS A 325 4.99 -34.06 3.84
N ASP A 326 5.59 -33.64 4.97
CA ASP A 326 5.34 -34.26 6.26
C ASP A 326 3.95 -33.88 6.81
N ARG A 327 3.03 -34.85 6.70
CA ARG A 327 1.63 -34.73 7.11
C ARG A 327 1.41 -34.60 8.62
N HIS A 328 2.46 -34.76 9.44
CA HIS A 328 2.38 -34.47 10.87
C HIS A 328 2.16 -32.97 11.13
N TYR A 329 2.60 -32.11 10.22
CA TYR A 329 2.45 -30.66 10.32
C TYR A 329 1.18 -30.13 9.64
N THR A 330 0.53 -30.91 8.77
CA THR A 330 -0.72 -30.48 8.12
C THR A 330 -1.83 -30.21 9.13
N PHE A 331 -2.47 -29.04 9.02
CA PHE A 331 -3.60 -28.65 9.87
C PHE A 331 -4.76 -29.63 9.74
N SER A 332 -5.51 -29.79 10.84
CA SER A 332 -6.53 -30.81 10.97
C SER A 332 -7.61 -30.71 9.88
N GLY A 333 -8.11 -29.50 9.59
CA GLY A 333 -9.04 -29.23 8.49
C GLY A 333 -8.46 -29.38 7.08
N LYS A 334 -7.13 -29.34 6.93
CA LYS A 334 -6.45 -29.42 5.63
C LYS A 334 -5.93 -30.82 5.28
N LYS A 335 -5.99 -31.78 6.23
CA LYS A 335 -5.50 -33.16 6.02
C LYS A 335 -6.12 -33.84 4.80
N ARG A 336 -7.43 -33.68 4.56
CA ARG A 336 -8.09 -34.30 3.39
C ARG A 336 -7.87 -33.53 2.09
N TRP A 337 -7.63 -32.23 2.19
CA TRP A 337 -7.44 -31.34 1.04
C TRP A 337 -6.02 -31.43 0.46
N ALA A 338 -4.99 -31.62 1.29
CA ALA A 338 -3.61 -31.80 0.84
C ALA A 338 -3.40 -33.19 0.20
N LYS A 339 -3.10 -33.22 -1.10
CA LYS A 339 -3.15 -34.46 -1.90
C LYS A 339 -1.80 -35.12 -2.15
N PHE A 340 -0.75 -34.33 -2.40
CA PHE A 340 0.48 -34.85 -2.97
C PHE A 340 1.62 -35.00 -1.95
N GLU A 341 2.55 -35.90 -2.27
CA GLU A 341 3.62 -36.35 -1.35
C GLU A 341 4.89 -35.51 -1.44
N HIS A 342 5.25 -35.00 -2.62
CA HIS A 342 6.46 -34.19 -2.78
C HIS A 342 6.13 -32.73 -2.49
N ALA A 343 6.96 -32.07 -1.68
CA ALA A 343 6.86 -30.69 -1.30
C ALA A 343 8.00 -29.88 -1.94
N VAL A 344 7.65 -28.90 -2.74
CA VAL A 344 8.52 -27.84 -3.26
C VAL A 344 8.38 -26.64 -2.31
N CYS A 345 9.41 -26.42 -1.50
CA CYS A 345 9.51 -25.32 -0.55
C CYS A 345 10.07 -24.09 -1.27
N LEU A 346 9.33 -23.00 -1.25
CA LEU A 346 9.59 -21.79 -2.03
C LEU A 346 9.64 -20.59 -1.10
N ALA A 347 10.79 -19.91 -1.01
CA ALA A 347 10.89 -18.67 -0.24
C ALA A 347 11.08 -17.48 -1.18
N TYR A 348 10.20 -16.49 -1.05
CA TYR A 348 10.25 -15.25 -1.80
C TYR A 348 10.72 -14.12 -0.88
N GLU A 349 11.72 -13.35 -1.34
CA GLU A 349 12.33 -12.29 -0.54
C GLU A 349 11.40 -11.05 -0.48
N GLN A 350 11.24 -10.45 0.70
CA GLN A 350 10.57 -9.15 0.84
C GLN A 350 11.53 -8.01 0.48
N ASP A 351 11.00 -6.90 -0.06
CA ASP A 351 11.83 -5.71 -0.36
C ASP A 351 12.67 -5.29 0.84
N TYR A 352 13.99 -5.20 0.64
CA TYR A 352 14.93 -4.91 1.70
C TYR A 352 14.70 -3.54 2.33
N ARG A 353 14.57 -2.50 1.51
CA ARG A 353 14.53 -1.11 1.98
C ARG A 353 13.26 -0.84 2.77
N MET A 354 12.11 -1.20 2.21
CA MET A 354 10.80 -1.03 2.84
C MET A 354 10.70 -1.84 4.13
N THR A 355 11.27 -3.04 4.16
CA THR A 355 11.29 -3.84 5.39
C THR A 355 12.05 -3.15 6.54
N GLN A 356 13.08 -2.34 6.24
CA GLN A 356 13.90 -1.69 7.30
C GLN A 356 13.15 -0.60 8.06
N THR A 357 12.00 -0.15 7.57
CA THR A 357 11.19 0.90 8.23
C THR A 357 10.18 0.33 9.23
N GLY A 358 10.19 -0.98 9.46
CA GLY A 358 9.31 -1.64 10.41
C GLY A 358 9.62 -1.27 11.87
N PRO A 359 8.60 -1.11 12.75
CA PRO A 359 7.16 -1.19 12.47
C PRO A 359 6.62 0.05 11.73
N GLY A 360 5.83 -0.17 10.68
CA GLY A 360 5.29 0.94 9.90
C GLY A 360 4.55 0.50 8.64
N PRO A 361 3.82 1.43 8.00
CA PRO A 361 2.99 1.13 6.84
C PRO A 361 3.78 0.62 5.63
N GLU A 362 4.96 1.16 5.37
CA GLU A 362 5.83 0.73 4.26
C GLU A 362 6.31 -0.72 4.44
N ALA A 363 6.73 -1.09 5.65
CA ALA A 363 7.09 -2.47 5.96
C ALA A 363 5.88 -3.43 5.88
N ASP A 364 4.68 -2.94 6.25
CA ASP A 364 3.43 -3.70 6.09
C ASP A 364 3.10 -3.90 4.60
N GLN A 365 3.27 -2.86 3.78
CA GLN A 365 3.08 -2.89 2.34
C GLN A 365 4.03 -3.92 1.68
N ALA A 366 5.33 -3.86 1.99
CA ALA A 366 6.30 -4.82 1.45
C ALA A 366 5.91 -6.28 1.75
N ARG A 367 5.39 -6.54 2.95
CA ARG A 367 4.86 -7.84 3.33
C ARG A 367 3.70 -8.28 2.44
N PHE A 368 2.74 -7.40 2.17
CA PHE A 368 1.54 -7.71 1.39
C PHE A 368 1.84 -7.86 -0.10
N GLU A 369 2.65 -6.97 -0.68
CA GLU A 369 3.11 -7.08 -2.07
C GLU A 369 3.85 -8.41 -2.32
N THR A 370 4.69 -8.82 -1.36
CA THR A 370 5.38 -10.13 -1.45
C THR A 370 4.40 -11.30 -1.51
N TYR A 371 3.27 -11.25 -0.80
CA TYR A 371 2.23 -12.29 -0.89
C TYR A 371 1.59 -12.34 -2.29
N GLU A 372 1.46 -11.19 -2.97
CA GLU A 372 0.93 -11.12 -4.33
C GLU A 372 1.87 -11.79 -5.34
N ASP A 373 3.14 -11.42 -5.29
CA ASP A 373 4.16 -11.94 -6.20
C ASP A 373 4.38 -13.43 -6.01
N GLU A 374 4.51 -13.90 -4.76
CA GLU A 374 4.77 -15.32 -4.49
C GLU A 374 3.57 -16.21 -4.85
N GLN A 375 2.33 -15.72 -4.71
CA GLN A 375 1.14 -16.48 -5.09
C GLN A 375 1.04 -16.62 -6.61
N ALA A 376 1.25 -15.52 -7.34
CA ALA A 376 1.29 -15.55 -8.81
C ALA A 376 2.40 -16.48 -9.31
N GLY A 377 3.60 -16.40 -8.72
CA GLY A 377 4.72 -17.30 -9.01
C GLY A 377 4.37 -18.77 -8.77
N CYS A 378 3.71 -19.11 -7.65
CA CYS A 378 3.32 -20.49 -7.37
C CYS A 378 2.28 -21.04 -8.35
N LEU A 379 1.32 -20.23 -8.79
CA LEU A 379 0.33 -20.64 -9.80
C LEU A 379 1.01 -20.94 -11.14
N ASN A 380 1.93 -20.07 -11.57
CA ASN A 380 2.74 -20.28 -12.77
C ASN A 380 3.62 -21.53 -12.68
N LEU A 381 4.26 -21.76 -11.53
CA LEU A 381 5.05 -22.98 -11.29
C LEU A 381 4.17 -24.24 -11.33
N ALA A 382 2.98 -24.19 -10.75
CA ALA A 382 2.05 -25.30 -10.78
C ALA A 382 1.57 -25.59 -12.21
N GLU A 383 1.35 -24.56 -13.03
CA GLU A 383 1.03 -24.72 -14.46
C GLU A 383 2.20 -25.31 -15.24
N TYR A 384 3.42 -24.87 -14.97
CA TYR A 384 4.62 -25.46 -15.54
C TYR A 384 4.72 -26.96 -15.24
N ILE A 385 4.55 -27.37 -13.99
CA ILE A 385 4.56 -28.79 -13.60
C ILE A 385 3.44 -29.57 -14.32
N ARG A 386 2.23 -28.99 -14.45
CA ARG A 386 1.12 -29.57 -15.23
C ARG A 386 1.44 -29.72 -16.71
N SER A 387 2.17 -28.76 -17.29
CA SER A 387 2.65 -28.85 -18.68
C SER A 387 3.67 -29.96 -18.89
N ARG A 388 4.35 -30.41 -17.83
CA ARG A 388 5.26 -31.58 -17.83
C ARG A 388 4.54 -32.91 -17.57
N GLY A 389 3.22 -32.89 -17.41
CA GLY A 389 2.40 -34.09 -17.24
C GLY A 389 2.19 -34.55 -15.80
N TYR A 390 2.46 -33.69 -14.82
CA TYR A 390 2.32 -33.99 -13.39
C TYR A 390 1.34 -33.04 -12.70
N ARG A 391 0.69 -33.47 -11.64
CA ARG A 391 -0.25 -32.63 -10.89
C ARG A 391 0.51 -31.78 -9.87
N ALA A 392 0.01 -30.58 -9.64
CA ALA A 392 0.58 -29.66 -8.67
C ALA A 392 -0.54 -28.94 -7.92
N GLN A 393 -0.39 -28.82 -6.61
CA GLN A 393 -1.29 -28.11 -5.71
C GLN A 393 -0.52 -26.98 -5.04
N VAL A 394 -1.02 -25.76 -5.19
CA VAL A 394 -0.52 -24.57 -4.49
C VAL A 394 -1.11 -24.54 -3.09
N HIS A 395 -0.26 -24.33 -2.09
CA HIS A 395 -0.66 -24.08 -0.70
C HIS A 395 -0.21 -22.66 -0.37
N ASP A 396 -1.19 -21.77 -0.23
CA ASP A 396 -0.95 -20.35 -0.11
C ASP A 396 -0.39 -19.96 1.28
N GLY A 397 0.16 -18.75 1.37
CA GLY A 397 0.76 -18.22 2.61
C GLY A 397 -0.28 -17.75 3.63
N TYR A 398 -1.53 -17.54 3.22
CA TYR A 398 -2.58 -16.87 4.00
C TYR A 398 -3.62 -17.87 4.60
N ASP A 399 -4.05 -18.89 3.84
CA ASP A 399 -4.81 -20.09 4.21
C ASP A 399 -3.93 -21.36 4.11
N CYS A 400 -2.72 -21.22 4.67
CA CYS A 400 -1.69 -22.24 4.67
C CYS A 400 -2.16 -23.62 5.15
N SER A 401 -1.55 -24.67 4.59
CA SER A 401 -1.91 -26.05 4.89
C SER A 401 -1.29 -26.59 6.19
N GLY A 402 -0.33 -25.86 6.76
CA GLY A 402 0.35 -26.17 8.01
C GLY A 402 1.48 -25.16 8.27
N PRO A 403 2.23 -25.30 9.38
CA PRO A 403 3.46 -24.54 9.57
C PRO A 403 4.54 -25.04 8.60
N TYR A 404 5.00 -24.18 7.70
CA TYR A 404 5.95 -24.56 6.65
C TYR A 404 7.41 -24.65 7.09
N ILE A 405 7.84 -23.88 8.09
CA ILE A 405 9.26 -23.82 8.50
C ILE A 405 9.90 -25.21 8.70
N PRO A 406 9.26 -26.21 9.34
CA PRO A 406 9.84 -27.56 9.43
C PRO A 406 10.19 -28.20 8.09
N LEU A 407 9.37 -27.97 7.04
CA LEU A 407 9.63 -28.48 5.68
C LEU A 407 10.82 -27.76 5.04
N PHE A 408 10.91 -26.43 5.21
CA PHE A 408 12.02 -25.62 4.69
C PHE A 408 13.35 -25.97 5.36
N VAL A 409 13.32 -26.21 6.68
CA VAL A 409 14.47 -26.71 7.42
C VAL A 409 14.87 -28.10 6.93
N ALA A 410 13.90 -28.99 6.69
CA ALA A 410 14.16 -30.33 6.16
C ALA A 410 14.71 -30.30 4.72
N ALA A 411 14.32 -29.31 3.93
CA ALA A 411 14.85 -29.05 2.58
C ALA A 411 16.20 -28.30 2.59
N GLY A 412 16.76 -27.99 3.77
CA GLY A 412 18.07 -27.34 3.88
C GLY A 412 18.10 -25.86 3.54
N LEU A 413 16.94 -25.18 3.46
CA LEU A 413 16.84 -23.78 3.04
C LEU A 413 17.12 -22.76 4.18
N GLY A 414 17.51 -23.25 5.35
CA GLY A 414 17.78 -22.44 6.53
C GLY A 414 17.52 -23.20 7.83
N GLN A 415 17.62 -22.49 8.96
CA GLN A 415 17.34 -23.01 10.30
C GLN A 415 16.36 -22.11 11.05
N LEU A 416 15.65 -22.66 12.03
CA LEU A 416 14.71 -21.91 12.86
C LEU A 416 15.47 -20.93 13.78
N GLY A 417 15.23 -19.63 13.61
CA GLY A 417 15.81 -18.59 14.45
C GLY A 417 15.06 -18.40 15.77
N ALA A 418 15.70 -17.71 16.73
CA ALA A 418 15.05 -17.34 18.00
C ALA A 418 13.84 -16.41 17.84
N ASN A 419 13.74 -15.67 16.72
CA ASN A 419 12.56 -14.87 16.37
C ASN A 419 11.38 -15.72 15.88
N GLY A 420 11.53 -17.05 15.79
CA GLY A 420 10.49 -17.97 15.36
C GLY A 420 10.31 -18.06 13.83
N GLN A 421 11.18 -17.41 13.06
CA GLN A 421 11.18 -17.43 11.59
C GLN A 421 12.28 -18.35 11.05
N LEU A 422 12.19 -18.72 9.77
CA LEU A 422 13.30 -19.34 9.05
C LEU A 422 14.40 -18.28 8.86
N LEU A 423 15.65 -18.61 9.20
CA LEU A 423 16.81 -17.82 8.81
C LEU A 423 17.45 -18.50 7.61
N SER A 424 17.15 -18.00 6.41
CA SER A 424 17.80 -18.46 5.18
C SER A 424 19.23 -17.92 5.10
N PRO A 425 20.14 -18.64 4.42
CA PRO A 425 21.50 -18.18 4.19
C PRO A 425 21.55 -16.79 3.50
N HIS A 426 20.73 -16.57 2.48
CA HIS A 426 20.85 -15.39 1.62
C HIS A 426 20.15 -14.14 2.17
N PHE A 427 18.91 -14.24 2.64
CA PHE A 427 18.11 -13.09 3.09
C PHE A 427 17.63 -13.18 4.55
N GLY A 428 18.04 -14.21 5.30
CA GLY A 428 17.67 -14.36 6.71
C GLY A 428 16.17 -14.59 6.86
N SER A 429 15.51 -13.86 7.77
CA SER A 429 14.05 -13.96 7.95
C SER A 429 13.22 -13.01 7.07
N ARG A 430 13.85 -12.29 6.14
CA ARG A 430 13.20 -11.36 5.22
C ARG A 430 12.55 -12.09 4.04
N SER A 431 11.64 -13.02 4.32
CA SER A 431 10.94 -13.74 3.27
C SER A 431 9.55 -14.19 3.68
N ARG A 432 8.75 -14.50 2.66
CA ARG A 432 7.51 -15.27 2.78
C ARG A 432 7.73 -16.66 2.21
N LEU A 433 6.97 -17.61 2.75
CA LEU A 433 7.19 -19.03 2.54
C LEU A 433 5.93 -19.62 1.92
N MET A 434 6.11 -20.29 0.79
CA MET A 434 5.07 -20.93 0.02
C MET A 434 5.38 -22.40 -0.20
N LEU A 435 4.35 -23.18 -0.44
CA LEU A 435 4.50 -24.60 -0.68
C LEU A 435 3.72 -24.99 -1.94
N VAL A 436 4.38 -25.63 -2.89
CA VAL A 436 3.71 -26.38 -3.95
C VAL A 436 3.93 -27.86 -3.67
N THR A 437 2.86 -28.65 -3.64
CA THR A 437 2.99 -30.11 -3.58
C THR A 437 2.68 -30.74 -4.91
N THR A 438 3.39 -31.80 -5.28
CA THR A 438 3.28 -32.43 -6.60
C THR A 438 3.45 -33.95 -6.53
N ASP A 439 2.97 -34.65 -7.55
CA ASP A 439 3.30 -36.05 -7.83
C ASP A 439 4.43 -36.21 -8.87
N ALA A 440 5.08 -35.10 -9.25
CA ALA A 440 6.27 -35.11 -10.09
C ALA A 440 7.43 -35.89 -9.42
N PRO A 441 8.18 -36.70 -10.19
CA PRO A 441 9.39 -37.34 -9.70
C PRO A 441 10.44 -36.28 -9.37
N VAL A 442 10.80 -36.18 -8.10
CA VAL A 442 11.82 -35.26 -7.58
C VAL A 442 12.72 -35.95 -6.55
N THR A 443 13.94 -35.46 -6.44
CA THR A 443 14.95 -35.83 -5.45
C THR A 443 14.91 -34.82 -4.30
N TYR A 444 14.92 -35.32 -3.07
CA TYR A 444 14.86 -34.45 -1.88
C TYR A 444 16.24 -33.91 -1.49
N ASP A 445 16.25 -32.65 -1.11
CA ASP A 445 17.37 -32.01 -0.44
C ASP A 445 17.53 -32.53 1.00
N LYS A 446 18.61 -32.12 1.65
CA LYS A 446 18.94 -32.54 3.02
C LYS A 446 18.99 -31.34 3.95
N PRO A 447 18.60 -31.48 5.22
CA PRO A 447 18.76 -30.42 6.19
C PRO A 447 20.25 -30.09 6.35
N ALA A 448 20.53 -28.80 6.55
CA ALA A 448 21.86 -28.28 6.81
C ALA A 448 21.96 -27.75 8.24
N ASP A 449 23.19 -27.71 8.77
CA ASP A 449 23.47 -27.00 10.01
C ASP A 449 24.26 -25.74 9.68
N TYR A 450 23.66 -24.59 9.95
CA TYR A 450 24.26 -23.27 9.80
C TYR A 450 24.68 -22.70 11.17
N GLY A 451 24.67 -23.50 12.23
CA GLY A 451 24.99 -23.09 13.61
C GLY A 451 23.93 -22.21 14.26
N ILE A 452 22.78 -21.98 13.60
CA ILE A 452 21.78 -21.00 14.03
C ILE A 452 21.15 -21.35 15.37
N HIS A 453 20.92 -22.64 15.65
CA HIS A 453 20.30 -23.12 16.89
C HIS A 453 21.07 -22.67 18.14
N ASN A 454 22.40 -22.70 18.06
CA ASN A 454 23.30 -22.27 19.14
C ASN A 454 23.64 -20.78 19.01
N PHE A 455 23.90 -20.27 17.81
CA PHE A 455 24.16 -18.85 17.56
C PHE A 455 23.07 -17.96 18.14
N CYS A 456 21.81 -18.34 17.95
CA CYS A 456 20.68 -17.58 18.47
C CYS A 456 20.63 -17.56 20.01
N GLN A 457 21.19 -18.56 20.70
CA GLN A 457 21.30 -18.59 22.17
C GLN A 457 22.29 -17.52 22.68
N GLU A 458 23.36 -17.26 21.93
CA GLU A 458 24.35 -16.24 22.22
C GLU A 458 23.91 -14.83 21.76
N CYS A 459 23.30 -14.74 20.58
CA CYS A 459 22.86 -13.50 19.96
C CYS A 459 21.80 -12.78 20.81
N GLN A 460 20.60 -13.37 20.93
CA GLN A 460 19.46 -12.86 21.70
C GLN A 460 18.98 -11.44 21.37
N VAL A 461 19.47 -10.79 20.31
CA VAL A 461 19.10 -9.41 19.97
C VAL A 461 17.60 -9.27 19.73
N CYS A 462 17.01 -10.09 18.86
CA CYS A 462 15.57 -10.06 18.61
C CYS A 462 14.72 -10.31 19.87
N VAL A 463 15.19 -11.16 20.79
CA VAL A 463 14.53 -11.42 22.08
C VAL A 463 14.57 -10.19 22.97
N ASN A 464 15.74 -9.56 23.09
CA ASN A 464 15.96 -8.38 23.92
C ASN A 464 15.29 -7.12 23.37
N ARG A 465 15.06 -7.06 22.05
CA ARG A 465 14.42 -5.93 21.35
C ARG A 465 12.93 -6.12 21.09
N CYS A 466 12.33 -7.25 21.45
CA CYS A 466 10.92 -7.50 21.19
C CYS A 466 10.01 -6.54 22.00
N PRO A 467 9.24 -5.65 21.37
CA PRO A 467 8.44 -4.65 22.10
C PRO A 467 7.44 -5.29 23.07
N GLY A 468 6.74 -6.33 22.62
CA GLY A 468 5.78 -7.07 23.46
C GLY A 468 6.42 -8.05 24.44
N ARG A 469 7.74 -8.24 24.43
CA ARG A 469 8.44 -9.30 25.20
C ARG A 469 7.81 -10.68 24.96
N ALA A 470 7.51 -10.93 23.69
CA ALA A 470 6.82 -12.14 23.22
C ALA A 470 7.79 -13.28 22.90
N LEU A 471 9.04 -12.97 22.59
CA LEU A 471 10.08 -13.97 22.33
C LEU A 471 10.70 -14.42 23.66
N THR A 472 10.88 -15.73 23.82
CA THR A 472 11.47 -16.33 25.02
C THR A 472 12.97 -16.53 24.84
N ARG A 473 13.75 -16.27 25.89
CA ARG A 473 15.21 -16.44 25.89
C ARG A 473 15.62 -17.91 25.87
N ASP A 474 14.96 -18.71 26.69
CA ASP A 474 15.29 -20.12 26.86
C ASP A 474 14.52 -20.97 25.86
N LYS A 475 15.22 -21.95 25.28
CA LYS A 475 14.60 -22.95 24.42
C LYS A 475 13.75 -23.91 25.25
N VAL A 476 12.63 -24.34 24.67
CA VAL A 476 11.74 -25.34 25.26
C VAL A 476 11.45 -26.43 24.25
N TRP A 477 11.19 -27.65 24.73
CA TRP A 477 10.59 -28.69 23.93
C TRP A 477 9.10 -28.40 23.77
N TRP A 478 8.70 -28.02 22.55
CA TRP A 478 7.31 -27.74 22.23
C TRP A 478 6.90 -28.55 21.01
N ARG A 479 5.94 -29.47 21.20
CA ARG A 479 5.43 -30.37 20.15
C ARG A 479 6.54 -31.14 19.41
N GLY A 480 7.56 -31.57 20.16
CA GLY A 480 8.66 -32.37 19.65
C GLY A 480 9.77 -31.59 18.94
N ALA A 481 9.74 -30.26 18.91
CA ALA A 481 10.87 -29.43 18.48
C ALA A 481 11.43 -28.63 19.66
N GLU A 482 12.75 -28.53 19.76
CA GLU A 482 13.40 -27.62 20.70
C GLU A 482 13.55 -26.23 20.08
N LYS A 483 12.94 -25.21 20.70
CA LYS A 483 12.92 -23.85 20.13
C LYS A 483 12.62 -22.76 21.16
N ASN A 484 12.98 -21.52 20.82
CA ASN A 484 12.45 -20.33 21.48
C ASN A 484 10.97 -20.19 21.12
N LYS A 485 10.09 -20.31 22.11
CA LYS A 485 8.64 -20.27 21.90
C LYS A 485 8.15 -18.81 21.91
N LEU A 486 7.49 -18.40 20.83
CA LEU A 486 6.74 -17.15 20.77
C LEU A 486 5.50 -17.23 21.68
N ILE A 487 5.28 -16.20 22.48
CA ILE A 487 4.06 -15.97 23.26
C ILE A 487 3.13 -15.13 22.38
N TYR A 488 2.19 -15.80 21.72
CA TYR A 488 1.30 -15.20 20.73
C TYR A 488 0.54 -14.00 21.30
N GLU A 489 0.04 -14.14 22.52
CA GLU A 489 -0.78 -13.17 23.25
C GLU A 489 -0.05 -11.85 23.51
N ARG A 490 1.29 -11.85 23.44
CA ARG A 490 2.12 -10.65 23.57
C ARG A 490 2.54 -10.05 22.24
N CYS A 491 2.65 -10.87 21.20
CA CYS A 491 3.08 -10.44 19.88
C CYS A 491 1.92 -9.81 19.10
N ARG A 492 0.75 -10.46 19.16
CA ARG A 492 -0.41 -10.13 18.32
C ARG A 492 -0.88 -8.68 18.51
N PRO A 493 -1.04 -8.15 19.73
CA PRO A 493 -1.49 -6.77 19.90
C PRO A 493 -0.52 -5.75 19.31
N VAL A 494 0.79 -5.94 19.52
CA VAL A 494 1.82 -5.06 18.94
C VAL A 494 1.79 -5.11 17.40
N MET A 495 1.66 -6.30 16.81
CA MET A 495 1.55 -6.43 15.35
C MET A 495 0.30 -5.75 14.80
N VAL A 496 -0.81 -5.81 15.54
CA VAL A 496 -2.06 -5.19 15.12
C VAL A 496 -1.95 -3.67 15.22
N THR A 497 -1.55 -3.12 16.36
CA THR A 497 -1.49 -1.68 16.60
C THR A 497 -0.46 -0.95 15.74
N TYR A 498 0.69 -1.57 15.45
CA TYR A 498 1.81 -0.91 14.77
C TYR A 498 2.08 -1.46 13.37
N HIS A 499 1.02 -1.67 12.58
CA HIS A 499 1.08 -2.05 11.16
C HIS A 499 2.09 -3.17 10.86
N GLY A 500 1.86 -4.37 11.42
CA GLY A 500 2.68 -5.54 11.11
C GLY A 500 4.08 -5.49 11.71
N CYS A 501 4.18 -5.23 13.03
CA CYS A 501 5.46 -5.14 13.76
C CYS A 501 6.49 -6.20 13.33
N ALA A 502 7.64 -5.71 12.87
CA ALA A 502 8.73 -6.49 12.29
C ALA A 502 10.06 -6.31 13.05
N VAL A 503 10.03 -5.81 14.28
CA VAL A 503 11.26 -5.50 15.05
C VAL A 503 12.20 -6.70 15.14
N CYS A 504 11.66 -7.89 15.44
CA CYS A 504 12.46 -9.12 15.53
C CYS A 504 13.16 -9.53 14.23
N MET A 505 12.70 -9.00 13.09
CA MET A 505 13.31 -9.18 11.77
C MET A 505 14.39 -8.12 11.54
N ILE A 506 14.09 -6.83 11.71
CA ILE A 506 15.04 -5.73 11.40
C ILE A 506 16.23 -5.61 12.37
N VAL A 507 16.10 -6.17 13.58
CA VAL A 507 17.19 -6.23 14.58
C VAL A 507 17.92 -7.58 14.54
N CYS A 508 17.59 -8.47 13.61
CA CYS A 508 18.32 -9.72 13.45
C CYS A 508 19.58 -9.46 12.62
N PRO A 509 20.79 -9.79 13.12
CA PRO A 509 22.02 -9.53 12.37
C PRO A 509 22.08 -10.31 11.06
N ILE A 510 21.52 -11.53 11.03
CA ILE A 510 21.43 -12.34 9.80
C ILE A 510 20.52 -11.68 8.77
N GLN A 511 19.40 -11.12 9.21
CA GLN A 511 18.52 -10.37 8.33
C GLN A 511 19.15 -9.06 7.88
N ARG A 512 19.99 -8.41 8.67
CA ARG A 512 20.57 -7.11 8.33
C ARG A 512 21.80 -7.24 7.45
N TYR A 513 22.78 -8.03 7.89
CA TYR A 513 24.10 -8.15 7.27
C TYR A 513 24.27 -9.42 6.42
N GLY A 514 23.40 -10.41 6.58
CA GLY A 514 23.51 -11.71 5.89
C GLY A 514 24.19 -12.77 6.73
N MET A 515 23.87 -14.03 6.47
CA MET A 515 24.38 -15.12 7.30
C MET A 515 25.90 -15.25 7.20
N LYS A 516 26.44 -15.23 5.97
CA LYS A 516 27.88 -15.40 5.74
C LYS A 516 28.72 -14.33 6.46
N PRO A 517 28.48 -13.00 6.26
CA PRO A 517 29.28 -11.99 6.95
C PRO A 517 29.15 -12.03 8.47
N VAL A 518 27.97 -12.36 9.00
CA VAL A 518 27.76 -12.49 10.44
C VAL A 518 28.54 -13.66 11.02
N MET A 519 28.53 -14.81 10.33
CA MET A 519 29.22 -16.01 10.79
C MET A 519 30.73 -15.88 10.62
N GLU A 520 31.22 -15.27 9.53
CA GLU A 520 32.64 -14.91 9.36
C GLU A 520 33.12 -14.00 10.48
N HIS A 521 32.36 -12.93 10.77
CA HIS A 521 32.68 -12.04 11.88
C HIS A 521 32.73 -12.77 13.23
N TYR A 522 31.75 -13.63 13.49
CA TYR A 522 31.72 -14.41 14.74
C TYR A 522 32.91 -15.37 14.84
N VAL A 523 33.29 -16.05 13.76
CA VAL A 523 34.49 -16.91 13.71
C VAL A 523 35.75 -16.10 14.03
N GLU A 524 35.85 -14.88 13.50
CA GLU A 524 37.03 -14.03 13.67
C GLU A 524 37.14 -13.40 15.06
N THR A 525 36.01 -12.98 15.66
CA THR A 525 36.02 -12.13 16.86
C THR A 525 35.41 -12.80 18.10
N GLY A 526 34.59 -13.82 17.94
CA GLY A 526 33.72 -14.37 18.99
C GLY A 526 32.55 -13.46 19.36
N GLU A 527 32.37 -12.34 18.66
CA GLU A 527 31.32 -11.35 18.90
C GLU A 527 30.21 -11.42 17.86
N VAL A 528 29.01 -10.98 18.23
CA VAL A 528 27.86 -10.96 17.33
C VAL A 528 27.85 -9.64 16.56
N LEU A 529 27.98 -9.71 15.24
CA LEU A 529 28.07 -8.54 14.37
C LEU A 529 26.91 -7.56 14.61
N GLY A 530 27.25 -6.31 14.97
CA GLY A 530 26.29 -5.22 15.19
C GLY A 530 25.56 -5.23 16.54
N LYS A 531 25.74 -6.26 17.37
CA LYS A 531 25.12 -6.32 18.71
C LYS A 531 25.56 -5.13 19.58
N GLY A 532 24.62 -4.50 20.25
CA GLY A 532 24.81 -3.31 21.08
C GLY A 532 24.94 -1.99 20.32
N THR A 533 24.81 -2.00 18.99
CA THR A 533 24.89 -0.79 18.16
C THR A 533 23.52 -0.23 17.82
N GLU A 534 23.44 1.08 17.67
CA GLU A 534 22.25 1.79 17.19
C GLU A 534 21.81 1.26 15.82
N ASN A 535 22.76 0.99 14.94
CA ASN A 535 22.45 0.49 13.61
C ASN A 535 21.66 -0.83 13.67
N LEU A 536 22.05 -1.81 14.49
CA LEU A 536 21.33 -3.09 14.52
C LEU A 536 20.10 -3.05 15.43
N GLU A 537 20.20 -2.45 16.62
CA GLU A 537 19.18 -2.61 17.67
C GLU A 537 18.16 -1.47 17.71
N GLY A 538 18.46 -0.35 17.05
CA GLY A 538 17.63 0.84 16.98
C GLY A 538 16.38 0.63 16.12
N TYR A 539 15.23 1.07 16.64
CA TYR A 539 13.99 1.13 15.86
C TYR A 539 13.05 2.21 16.41
N SER A 540 12.11 2.66 15.59
CA SER A 540 11.13 3.67 15.98
C SER A 540 9.71 3.11 15.87
N MET A 541 8.80 3.59 16.73
CA MET A 541 7.39 3.19 16.72
C MET A 541 6.49 4.43 16.74
N LYS A 542 5.50 4.47 15.84
CA LYS A 542 4.54 5.57 15.71
C LYS A 542 3.85 5.84 17.06
N GLY A 543 3.98 7.04 17.60
CA GLY A 543 3.38 7.43 18.88
C GLY A 543 4.20 7.09 20.13
N GLU A 544 5.20 6.22 20.04
CA GLU A 544 6.04 5.79 21.17
C GLU A 544 7.47 6.36 21.13
N GLY A 545 7.93 6.83 19.95
CA GLY A 545 9.25 7.41 19.77
C GLY A 545 10.30 6.40 19.27
N HIS A 546 11.57 6.70 19.53
CA HIS A 546 12.72 5.92 19.10
C HIS A 546 13.34 5.17 20.28
N PHE A 547 13.80 3.93 20.02
CA PHE A 547 14.34 3.02 21.03
C PHE A 547 15.69 2.49 20.58
N GLY A 548 16.76 2.95 21.26
CA GLY A 548 18.12 2.49 21.04
C GLY A 548 18.45 1.19 21.81
N PRO A 549 19.71 0.71 21.75
CA PRO A 549 20.16 -0.49 22.46
C PRO A 549 19.77 -0.48 23.95
N GLY A 550 19.07 -1.54 24.38
CA GLY A 550 18.61 -1.70 25.76
C GLY A 550 17.29 -0.99 26.13
N GLU A 551 16.72 -0.17 25.26
CA GLU A 551 15.48 0.58 25.52
C GLU A 551 14.26 -0.11 24.92
N LEU A 552 13.17 -0.31 25.67
CA LEU A 552 11.95 -0.93 25.13
C LEU A 552 10.75 -0.04 25.43
N PRO A 553 9.71 -0.05 24.57
CA PRO A 553 8.44 0.56 24.91
C PRO A 553 7.82 -0.12 26.14
N HIS A 554 6.97 0.62 26.83
CA HIS A 554 6.18 0.12 27.94
C HIS A 554 4.72 0.05 27.52
N PHE A 555 4.09 -1.09 27.77
CA PHE A 555 2.66 -1.31 27.51
C PHE A 555 1.98 -1.70 28.81
N ASP A 556 0.86 -1.02 29.11
CA ASP A 556 0.01 -1.37 30.24
C ASP A 556 -0.63 -2.75 30.04
N ARG A 557 -1.17 -3.33 31.11
CA ARG A 557 -1.74 -4.68 31.07
C ARG A 557 -2.91 -4.76 30.07
N GLU A 558 -3.74 -3.73 30.05
CA GLU A 558 -4.92 -3.61 29.18
C GLU A 558 -4.55 -3.60 27.69
N PHE A 559 -3.32 -3.21 27.33
CA PHE A 559 -2.86 -3.27 25.93
C PHE A 559 -2.86 -4.69 25.36
N PHE A 560 -2.66 -5.69 26.23
CA PHE A 560 -2.65 -7.10 25.84
C PHE A 560 -4.00 -7.78 25.97
N ASP A 561 -5.05 -7.04 26.33
CA ASP A 561 -6.41 -7.56 26.39
C ASP A 561 -7.04 -7.48 24.99
N PHE A 562 -7.17 -8.63 24.35
CA PHE A 562 -7.83 -8.78 23.05
C PHE A 562 -8.66 -10.08 23.02
N PRO A 563 -9.67 -10.18 22.12
CA PRO A 563 -10.48 -11.38 21.98
C PRO A 563 -9.66 -12.62 21.64
N GLN A 564 -9.96 -13.73 22.32
CA GLN A 564 -9.30 -15.02 22.11
C GLN A 564 -10.30 -16.11 21.72
N GLY A 565 -9.83 -17.10 20.99
CA GLY A 565 -10.65 -18.22 20.55
C GLY A 565 -11.34 -17.92 19.23
N ARG A 566 -12.54 -18.47 19.06
CA ARG A 566 -13.27 -18.39 17.80
C ARG A 566 -14.23 -17.22 17.77
N GLU A 567 -14.58 -16.80 16.56
CA GLU A 567 -15.51 -15.71 16.29
C GLU A 567 -16.83 -15.91 17.02
N GLU A 568 -17.40 -17.13 17.03
CA GLU A 568 -18.63 -17.41 17.76
C GLU A 568 -18.48 -17.15 19.28
N ASP A 569 -17.36 -17.56 19.89
CA ASP A 569 -17.12 -17.37 21.32
C ASP A 569 -17.08 -15.88 21.67
N TRP A 570 -16.44 -15.08 20.80
CA TRP A 570 -16.35 -13.64 20.96
C TRP A 570 -17.69 -12.94 20.75
N LEU A 571 -18.46 -13.33 19.73
CA LEU A 571 -19.83 -12.83 19.52
C LEU A 571 -20.70 -13.09 20.75
N PHE A 572 -20.60 -14.27 21.36
CA PHE A 572 -21.30 -14.59 22.60
C PHE A 572 -20.85 -13.71 23.78
N GLU A 573 -19.56 -13.41 23.92
CA GLU A 573 -19.07 -12.51 24.99
C GLU A 573 -19.53 -11.06 24.76
N MET A 574 -19.45 -10.53 23.54
CA MET A 574 -19.98 -9.20 23.21
C MET A 574 -21.48 -9.11 23.51
N PHE A 575 -22.24 -10.15 23.15
CA PHE A 575 -23.66 -10.23 23.43
C PHE A 575 -23.95 -10.27 24.95
N LYS A 576 -23.15 -10.99 25.75
CA LYS A 576 -23.25 -10.99 27.23
C LYS A 576 -22.92 -9.62 27.84
N GLU A 577 -21.91 -8.92 27.34
CA GLU A 577 -21.56 -7.57 27.80
C GLU A 577 -22.66 -6.56 27.46
N LYS A 578 -23.23 -6.65 26.26
CA LYS A 578 -24.38 -5.83 25.86
C LYS A 578 -25.60 -6.11 26.75
N LEU A 579 -25.91 -7.39 27.01
CA LEU A 579 -26.95 -7.78 27.98
C LEU A 579 -26.74 -7.18 29.38
N ARG A 580 -25.49 -7.12 29.85
CA ARG A 580 -25.14 -6.56 31.17
C ARG A 580 -25.19 -5.03 31.20
N SER A 581 -24.89 -4.36 30.09
CA SER A 581 -24.79 -2.90 30.02
C SER A 581 -26.10 -2.21 29.60
N THR A 582 -26.84 -2.78 28.65
CA THR A 582 -28.06 -2.16 28.07
C THR A 582 -29.35 -2.93 28.36
N GLY A 583 -29.29 -4.13 28.96
CA GLY A 583 -30.46 -4.96 29.23
C GLY A 583 -30.80 -5.91 28.08
N VAL A 584 -32.05 -6.41 28.01
CA VAL A 584 -32.48 -7.38 26.99
C VAL A 584 -32.48 -6.72 25.59
N PRO A 585 -31.70 -7.24 24.62
CA PRO A 585 -31.68 -6.76 23.23
C PRO A 585 -33.06 -6.87 22.59
N ASP A 586 -33.34 -5.99 21.62
CA ASP A 586 -34.61 -6.06 20.89
C ASP A 586 -34.64 -7.24 19.89
N GLU A 587 -35.80 -7.49 19.30
CA GLU A 587 -36.01 -8.63 18.41
C GLU A 587 -35.12 -8.57 17.15
N SER A 588 -34.79 -7.38 16.65
CA SER A 588 -33.90 -7.21 15.50
C SER A 588 -32.45 -7.54 15.85
N GLU A 589 -31.98 -7.10 17.02
CA GLU A 589 -30.65 -7.40 17.53
C GLU A 589 -30.48 -8.90 17.86
N LEU A 590 -31.55 -9.55 18.34
CA LEU A 590 -31.57 -11.00 18.56
C LEU A 590 -31.51 -11.80 17.26
N VAL A 591 -32.20 -11.32 16.21
CA VAL A 591 -32.15 -11.92 14.87
C VAL A 591 -30.78 -11.73 14.23
N GLU A 592 -30.17 -10.55 14.39
CA GLU A 592 -28.82 -10.26 13.92
C GLU A 592 -27.81 -11.17 14.62
N PHE A 593 -27.78 -11.18 15.95
CA PHE A 593 -26.90 -12.08 16.72
C PHE A 593 -27.09 -13.55 16.34
N ALA A 594 -28.33 -14.01 16.18
CA ALA A 594 -28.61 -15.38 15.76
C ALA A 594 -28.16 -15.66 14.32
N THR A 595 -28.16 -14.67 13.43
CA THR A 595 -27.64 -14.78 12.06
C THR A 595 -26.12 -14.90 12.11
N ASP A 596 -25.44 -14.03 12.86
CA ASP A 596 -23.99 -14.00 13.00
C ASP A 596 -23.45 -15.30 13.57
N VAL A 597 -24.10 -15.80 14.63
CA VAL A 597 -23.74 -17.09 15.23
C VAL A 597 -24.04 -18.24 14.28
N ARG A 598 -25.14 -18.21 13.51
CA ARG A 598 -25.42 -19.27 12.52
C ARG A 598 -24.44 -19.25 11.37
N GLU A 599 -24.03 -18.09 10.90
CA GLU A 599 -23.01 -17.93 9.87
C GLU A 599 -21.67 -18.46 10.42
N SER A 600 -21.26 -18.00 11.60
CA SER A 600 -20.02 -18.42 12.27
C SER A 600 -19.97 -19.93 12.59
N VAL A 601 -21.04 -20.50 13.17
CA VAL A 601 -21.15 -21.95 13.45
C VAL A 601 -21.35 -22.78 12.18
N GLY A 602 -21.96 -22.19 11.15
CA GLY A 602 -22.12 -22.76 9.81
C GLY A 602 -20.81 -22.92 9.05
N GLN A 603 -19.71 -22.27 9.49
CA GLN A 603 -18.32 -22.42 9.02
C GLN A 603 -17.71 -23.80 9.40
N GLY A 604 -18.50 -24.87 9.39
CA GLY A 604 -18.07 -26.22 9.72
C GLY A 604 -16.81 -26.63 8.97
N ARG A 605 -15.96 -27.44 9.65
CA ARG A 605 -14.58 -27.86 9.32
C ARG A 605 -14.23 -28.20 7.84
N ASP A 606 -15.20 -28.33 6.94
CA ASP A 606 -15.04 -28.82 5.57
C ASP A 606 -15.49 -27.81 4.46
N ASP A 607 -16.07 -26.64 4.76
CA ASP A 607 -16.55 -25.73 3.67
C ASP A 607 -15.49 -24.71 3.22
N LEU A 608 -14.56 -25.19 2.38
CA LEU A 608 -13.46 -24.43 1.78
C LEU A 608 -13.90 -23.25 0.90
N ARG A 609 -15.14 -23.24 0.39
CA ARG A 609 -15.66 -22.17 -0.51
C ARG A 609 -16.25 -20.97 0.23
N HIS A 610 -16.61 -21.14 1.51
CA HIS A 610 -17.25 -20.07 2.29
C HIS A 610 -16.24 -19.22 3.08
N ARG A 611 -15.02 -19.76 3.33
CA ARG A 611 -13.95 -19.16 4.14
C ARG A 611 -13.42 -17.81 3.64
N MET A 612 -13.70 -17.46 2.38
CA MET A 612 -13.32 -16.18 1.79
C MET A 612 -14.36 -15.07 1.94
N ARG A 613 -15.59 -15.38 2.42
CA ARG A 613 -16.61 -14.33 2.66
C ARG A 613 -16.28 -13.42 3.86
N HIS A 614 -15.40 -13.85 4.77
CA HIS A 614 -15.05 -13.08 5.99
C HIS A 614 -13.74 -12.29 5.94
N VAL A 615 -13.03 -12.25 4.79
CA VAL A 615 -11.97 -11.22 4.56
C VAL A 615 -12.60 -9.89 4.16
N VAL A 616 -13.79 -9.94 3.57
CA VAL A 616 -14.66 -8.79 3.41
C VAL A 616 -15.50 -8.68 4.70
N SER A 617 -14.85 -8.34 5.82
CA SER A 617 -15.54 -8.00 7.06
C SER A 617 -16.51 -6.84 6.77
N ARG A 618 -17.67 -6.86 7.42
CA ARG A 618 -18.86 -5.98 7.27
C ARG A 618 -18.60 -4.49 6.99
N ARG A 619 -17.40 -3.99 7.30
CA ARG A 619 -16.95 -2.68 6.83
C ARG A 619 -16.89 -2.52 5.32
N THR A 620 -16.88 -3.54 4.46
CA THR A 620 -16.99 -3.30 3.01
C THR A 620 -18.44 -3.26 2.52
N MET A 621 -19.41 -3.73 3.33
CA MET A 621 -20.82 -3.40 3.12
C MET A 621 -21.17 -2.01 3.66
N GLU A 622 -20.50 -1.56 4.73
CA GLU A 622 -20.66 -0.20 5.30
C GLU A 622 -19.74 0.86 4.68
N ALA A 623 -18.57 0.48 4.18
CA ALA A 623 -17.75 1.26 3.25
C ALA A 623 -18.22 0.96 1.83
N ARG A 624 -19.53 1.09 1.62
CA ARG A 624 -19.95 1.75 0.39
C ARG A 624 -19.24 3.10 0.41
N LEU A 625 -18.44 3.37 -0.62
CA LEU A 625 -18.25 4.77 -1.04
C LEU A 625 -19.61 5.45 -0.90
N GLN A 626 -19.63 6.62 -0.25
CA GLN A 626 -20.84 7.40 0.01
C GLN A 626 -21.86 7.15 -1.10
N THR A 627 -22.99 6.49 -0.78
CA THR A 627 -23.95 6.07 -1.81
C THR A 627 -24.43 7.29 -2.57
N TYR A 628 -24.84 7.14 -3.83
CA TYR A 628 -25.34 8.29 -4.59
C TYR A 628 -26.47 9.03 -3.85
N ALA A 629 -27.36 8.29 -3.17
CA ALA A 629 -28.39 8.85 -2.30
C ALA A 629 -27.85 9.66 -1.11
N GLU A 630 -26.72 9.26 -0.53
CA GLU A 630 -26.03 10.00 0.53
C GLU A 630 -25.26 11.21 -0.02
N SER A 631 -24.67 11.11 -1.21
CA SER A 631 -24.05 12.25 -1.91
C SER A 631 -25.07 13.36 -2.13
N LEU A 632 -26.27 13.02 -2.63
CA LEU A 632 -27.38 13.96 -2.78
C LEU A 632 -27.97 14.50 -1.46
N LYS A 633 -27.65 13.89 -0.31
CA LYS A 633 -28.11 14.39 1.01
C LYS A 633 -27.04 15.23 1.71
N SER A 634 -25.79 15.18 1.23
CA SER A 634 -24.64 15.77 1.91
C SER A 634 -24.53 17.29 1.76
N GLY A 635 -25.26 17.89 0.82
CA GLY A 635 -25.16 19.31 0.47
C GLY A 635 -23.86 19.69 -0.23
N LYS A 636 -23.00 18.72 -0.57
CA LYS A 636 -21.82 18.91 -1.43
C LYS A 636 -22.25 18.95 -2.89
N PHE A 637 -21.41 19.54 -3.74
CA PHE A 637 -21.62 19.50 -5.18
C PHE A 637 -21.35 18.09 -5.70
N VAL A 638 -22.39 17.42 -6.24
CA VAL A 638 -22.33 16.03 -6.71
C VAL A 638 -21.94 15.98 -8.18
N VAL A 639 -20.92 15.20 -8.51
CA VAL A 639 -20.38 15.03 -9.86
C VAL A 639 -20.75 13.65 -10.39
N THR A 640 -21.43 13.59 -11.53
CA THR A 640 -21.73 12.32 -12.23
C THR A 640 -21.13 12.32 -13.62
N THR A 641 -20.80 11.14 -14.13
CA THR A 641 -20.34 10.93 -15.51
C THR A 641 -21.13 9.83 -16.20
N GLU A 642 -21.11 9.79 -17.53
CA GLU A 642 -21.84 8.81 -18.32
C GLU A 642 -20.91 7.73 -18.90
N LEU A 643 -21.33 6.47 -18.81
CA LEU A 643 -20.68 5.34 -19.46
C LEU A 643 -21.68 4.57 -20.33
N ASN A 644 -21.19 4.13 -21.48
CA ASN A 644 -21.98 3.40 -22.45
C ASN A 644 -21.63 1.92 -22.39
N PRO A 645 -22.60 1.03 -22.07
CA PRO A 645 -22.37 -0.40 -22.17
C PRO A 645 -21.90 -0.81 -23.58
N PRO A 646 -21.00 -1.79 -23.70
CA PRO A 646 -20.43 -2.18 -24.97
C PRO A 646 -21.45 -2.87 -25.88
N LYS A 647 -21.15 -2.86 -27.18
CA LYS A 647 -21.77 -3.74 -28.18
C LYS A 647 -21.02 -5.08 -28.19
N GLY A 648 -21.28 -5.91 -27.18
CA GLY A 648 -20.61 -7.20 -26.97
C GLY A 648 -20.57 -7.59 -25.49
N THR A 649 -19.86 -8.67 -25.15
CA THR A 649 -19.72 -9.17 -23.77
C THR A 649 -18.43 -8.71 -23.08
N ASP A 650 -17.50 -8.10 -23.81
CA ASP A 650 -16.25 -7.58 -23.26
C ASP A 650 -16.47 -6.24 -22.57
N LEU A 651 -16.44 -6.26 -21.23
CA LEU A 651 -16.58 -5.11 -20.36
C LEU A 651 -15.25 -4.47 -19.99
N GLY A 652 -14.10 -5.01 -20.42
CA GLY A 652 -12.78 -4.59 -19.93
C GLY A 652 -12.51 -3.10 -20.09
N ARG A 653 -12.90 -2.52 -21.24
CA ARG A 653 -12.75 -1.07 -21.46
C ARG A 653 -13.68 -0.22 -20.60
N LEU A 654 -14.93 -0.65 -20.42
CA LEU A 654 -15.91 0.06 -19.59
C LEU A 654 -15.47 0.08 -18.14
N LEU A 655 -15.08 -1.09 -17.60
CA LEU A 655 -14.62 -1.25 -16.23
C LEU A 655 -13.34 -0.47 -15.98
N LYS A 656 -12.36 -0.52 -16.90
CA LYS A 656 -11.13 0.26 -16.80
C LYS A 656 -11.40 1.78 -16.75
N HIS A 657 -12.34 2.27 -17.55
CA HIS A 657 -12.72 3.68 -17.52
C HIS A 657 -13.41 4.05 -16.19
N ALA A 658 -14.34 3.21 -15.72
CA ALA A 658 -15.02 3.39 -14.45
C ALA A 658 -14.01 3.43 -13.28
N GLU A 659 -13.07 2.49 -13.25
CA GLU A 659 -12.02 2.40 -12.23
C GLU A 659 -11.09 3.63 -12.29
N SER A 660 -10.70 4.09 -13.48
CA SER A 660 -9.80 5.26 -13.63
C SER A 660 -10.41 6.60 -13.16
N LEU A 661 -11.74 6.68 -13.13
CA LEU A 661 -12.49 7.86 -12.69
C LEU A 661 -13.07 7.69 -11.28
N SER A 662 -12.91 6.50 -10.68
CA SER A 662 -13.35 6.21 -9.32
C SER A 662 -12.64 7.12 -8.32
N GLY A 663 -13.39 7.73 -7.40
CA GLY A 663 -12.88 8.74 -6.47
C GLY A 663 -12.88 10.19 -7.00
N MET A 664 -13.10 10.41 -8.30
CA MET A 664 -13.30 11.75 -8.89
C MET A 664 -14.77 12.06 -9.18
N VAL A 665 -15.62 11.04 -9.30
CA VAL A 665 -17.07 11.15 -9.54
C VAL A 665 -17.84 10.38 -8.47
N ASP A 666 -19.02 10.89 -8.10
CA ASP A 666 -19.90 10.30 -7.09
C ASP A 666 -20.73 9.13 -7.62
N ALA A 667 -21.09 9.14 -8.91
CA ALA A 667 -21.82 8.05 -9.55
C ALA A 667 -21.68 8.03 -11.08
N PHE A 668 -21.92 6.87 -11.67
CA PHE A 668 -21.84 6.62 -13.11
C PHE A 668 -23.20 6.32 -13.72
N ASN A 669 -23.65 7.18 -14.62
CA ASN A 669 -24.86 7.01 -15.41
C ASN A 669 -24.62 5.97 -16.53
N LEU A 670 -25.27 4.82 -16.45
CA LEU A 670 -25.15 3.74 -17.44
C LEU A 670 -26.30 3.81 -18.44
N THR A 671 -25.96 4.06 -19.70
CA THR A 671 -26.96 4.25 -20.75
C THR A 671 -27.63 2.97 -21.20
N ASP A 672 -28.92 3.08 -21.54
CA ASP A 672 -29.73 1.97 -22.03
C ASP A 672 -29.90 2.04 -23.55
N SER A 673 -28.93 1.47 -24.28
CA SER A 673 -28.88 1.48 -25.75
C SER A 673 -29.04 2.92 -26.31
N PRO A 674 -28.04 3.79 -26.08
CA PRO A 674 -28.12 5.23 -26.40
C PRO A 674 -28.30 5.47 -27.90
N GLY A 675 -29.15 6.45 -28.25
CA GLY A 675 -29.53 6.73 -29.64
C GLY A 675 -30.28 5.59 -30.32
N ALA A 676 -30.87 4.67 -29.54
CA ALA A 676 -31.49 3.43 -29.98
C ALA A 676 -30.53 2.45 -30.71
N ASN A 677 -29.22 2.55 -30.46
CA ASN A 677 -28.26 1.55 -30.94
C ASN A 677 -28.17 0.40 -29.95
N MET A 678 -28.26 -0.84 -30.44
CA MET A 678 -28.21 -2.01 -29.56
C MET A 678 -26.84 -2.11 -28.86
N THR A 679 -26.89 -2.17 -27.53
CA THR A 679 -25.76 -2.46 -26.64
C THR A 679 -26.17 -3.53 -25.62
N MET A 680 -25.24 -4.03 -24.80
CA MET A 680 -25.64 -4.90 -23.69
C MET A 680 -26.58 -4.17 -22.74
N ALA A 681 -27.48 -4.92 -22.09
CA ALA A 681 -28.36 -4.35 -21.08
C ALA A 681 -27.53 -3.78 -19.91
N PRO A 682 -27.75 -2.52 -19.51
CA PRO A 682 -26.91 -1.84 -18.53
C PRO A 682 -26.98 -2.47 -17.13
N ILE A 683 -28.04 -3.22 -16.81
CA ILE A 683 -28.22 -3.89 -15.51
C ILE A 683 -27.06 -4.84 -15.15
N ALA A 684 -26.51 -5.56 -16.14
CA ALA A 684 -25.39 -6.47 -15.90
C ALA A 684 -24.08 -5.71 -15.67
N ALA A 685 -23.85 -4.63 -16.41
CA ALA A 685 -22.69 -3.76 -16.20
C ALA A 685 -22.77 -3.05 -14.84
N ALA A 686 -23.96 -2.59 -14.45
CA ALA A 686 -24.23 -1.92 -13.17
C ALA A 686 -23.90 -2.82 -11.98
N HIS A 687 -24.33 -4.09 -12.00
CA HIS A 687 -24.00 -5.04 -10.94
C HIS A 687 -22.50 -5.31 -10.84
N LEU A 688 -21.81 -5.49 -11.97
CA LEU A 688 -20.37 -5.71 -11.99
C LEU A 688 -19.56 -4.48 -11.54
N MET A 689 -20.13 -3.27 -11.69
CA MET A 689 -19.56 -2.04 -11.13
C MET A 689 -19.79 -1.96 -9.61
N LEU A 690 -20.95 -2.39 -9.11
CA LEU A 690 -21.20 -2.52 -7.67
C LEU A 690 -20.26 -3.50 -6.99
N ASP A 691 -19.95 -4.63 -7.64
CA ASP A 691 -18.94 -5.60 -7.15
C ASP A 691 -17.53 -4.98 -6.99
N ARG A 692 -17.29 -3.82 -7.61
CA ARG A 692 -16.05 -3.03 -7.55
C ARG A 692 -16.18 -1.77 -6.68
N GLY A 693 -17.29 -1.61 -5.96
CA GLY A 693 -17.56 -0.44 -5.12
C GLY A 693 -17.93 0.82 -5.90
N ILE A 694 -18.22 0.73 -7.20
CA ILE A 694 -18.53 1.89 -8.04
C ILE A 694 -20.05 2.05 -8.13
N GLU A 695 -20.57 3.22 -7.71
CA GLU A 695 -22.01 3.51 -7.68
C GLU A 695 -22.59 3.77 -9.09
N PRO A 696 -23.54 2.92 -9.57
CA PRO A 696 -24.20 3.12 -10.85
C PRO A 696 -25.54 3.86 -10.70
N ILE A 697 -25.90 4.60 -11.74
CA ILE A 697 -27.26 5.08 -12.02
C ILE A 697 -27.73 4.34 -13.27
N LEU A 698 -28.67 3.42 -13.10
CA LEU A 698 -29.18 2.56 -14.17
C LEU A 698 -30.23 3.31 -15.00
N GLN A 699 -29.99 3.56 -16.28
CA GLN A 699 -31.05 4.02 -17.16
C GLN A 699 -31.99 2.86 -17.52
N ILE A 700 -33.29 3.15 -17.47
CA ILE A 700 -34.32 2.25 -17.98
C ILE A 700 -35.18 3.04 -18.96
N THR A 701 -35.29 2.52 -20.20
CA THR A 701 -36.05 3.16 -21.27
C THR A 701 -37.34 2.41 -21.62
N GLY A 702 -38.45 3.15 -21.77
CA GLY A 702 -39.73 2.60 -22.23
C GLY A 702 -39.81 2.33 -23.74
N ARG A 703 -38.75 2.64 -24.49
CA ARG A 703 -38.68 2.60 -25.96
C ARG A 703 -39.07 1.24 -26.53
N ASP A 704 -38.50 0.18 -25.99
CA ASP A 704 -38.54 -1.18 -26.56
C ASP A 704 -39.14 -2.22 -25.61
N ARG A 705 -39.65 -1.79 -24.45
CA ARG A 705 -40.18 -2.66 -23.38
C ARG A 705 -41.59 -2.26 -22.96
N ASN A 706 -42.40 -3.26 -22.58
CA ASN A 706 -43.73 -3.05 -22.00
C ASN A 706 -43.66 -2.98 -20.47
N ARG A 707 -44.78 -2.64 -19.81
CA ARG A 707 -44.86 -2.50 -18.35
C ARG A 707 -44.36 -3.73 -17.58
N ILE A 708 -44.63 -4.95 -18.07
CA ILE A 708 -44.22 -6.19 -17.42
C ILE A 708 -42.69 -6.32 -17.44
N ALA A 709 -42.07 -6.03 -18.59
CA ALA A 709 -40.61 -6.07 -18.73
C ALA A 709 -39.95 -4.98 -17.86
N LEU A 710 -40.53 -3.78 -17.83
CA LEU A 710 -40.00 -2.66 -17.05
C LEU A 710 -40.10 -2.90 -15.53
N GLU A 711 -41.25 -3.33 -15.01
CA GLU A 711 -41.40 -3.69 -13.60
C GLU A 711 -40.50 -4.88 -13.22
N GLY A 712 -40.37 -5.88 -14.11
CA GLY A 712 -39.46 -7.00 -13.92
C GLY A 712 -37.99 -6.59 -13.85
N GLU A 713 -37.57 -5.64 -14.68
CA GLU A 713 -36.20 -5.11 -14.69
C GLU A 713 -35.90 -4.25 -13.45
N VAL A 714 -36.87 -3.49 -12.94
CA VAL A 714 -36.75 -2.78 -11.66
C VAL A 714 -36.57 -3.76 -10.50
N LEU A 715 -37.34 -4.86 -10.46
CA LEU A 715 -37.14 -5.90 -9.45
C LEU A 715 -35.78 -6.58 -9.57
N ALA A 716 -35.34 -6.87 -10.80
CA ALA A 716 -34.02 -7.45 -11.05
C ALA A 716 -32.90 -6.51 -10.59
N ALA A 717 -33.02 -5.21 -10.87
CA ALA A 717 -32.04 -4.21 -10.46
C ALA A 717 -31.93 -4.15 -8.93
N ALA A 718 -33.09 -4.09 -8.24
CA ALA A 718 -33.13 -4.11 -6.78
C ALA A 718 -32.52 -5.40 -6.19
N ALA A 719 -32.82 -6.56 -6.78
CA ALA A 719 -32.27 -7.85 -6.35
C ALA A 719 -30.75 -7.95 -6.54
N LEU A 720 -30.19 -7.23 -7.53
CA LEU A 720 -28.75 -7.13 -7.80
C LEU A 720 -28.06 -6.01 -6.99
N GLY A 721 -28.77 -5.36 -6.07
CA GLY A 721 -28.24 -4.32 -5.18
C GLY A 721 -28.18 -2.92 -5.78
N ILE A 722 -28.72 -2.72 -6.98
CA ILE A 722 -28.78 -1.41 -7.65
C ILE A 722 -29.92 -0.60 -7.04
N SER A 723 -29.59 0.55 -6.47
CA SER A 723 -30.54 1.42 -5.76
C SER A 723 -30.91 2.69 -6.53
N ASN A 724 -30.24 3.01 -7.64
CA ASN A 724 -30.45 4.27 -8.38
C ASN A 724 -30.91 3.99 -9.81
N ILE A 725 -32.10 4.48 -10.18
CA ILE A 725 -32.68 4.28 -11.52
C ILE A 725 -33.04 5.62 -12.14
N LEU A 726 -32.64 5.86 -13.39
CA LEU A 726 -33.03 7.01 -14.20
C LEU A 726 -34.11 6.59 -15.21
N CYS A 727 -35.35 7.05 -15.00
CA CYS A 727 -36.50 6.69 -15.82
C CYS A 727 -36.57 7.53 -17.09
N MET A 728 -36.62 6.88 -18.26
CA MET A 728 -36.58 7.55 -19.56
C MET A 728 -37.60 6.97 -20.55
N SER A 729 -38.09 7.79 -21.47
CA SER A 729 -38.91 7.31 -22.59
C SER A 729 -38.07 6.66 -23.70
N GLY A 730 -36.82 7.12 -23.88
CA GLY A 730 -35.88 6.66 -24.91
C GLY A 730 -36.16 7.23 -26.32
N ASP A 731 -35.17 7.14 -27.20
CA ASP A 731 -35.26 7.60 -28.60
C ASP A 731 -36.09 6.66 -29.48
N PRO A 732 -36.78 7.12 -30.53
CA PRO A 732 -37.45 6.22 -31.48
C PRO A 732 -36.48 5.18 -32.10
N PRO A 733 -36.81 3.87 -32.15
CA PRO A 733 -35.91 2.84 -32.68
C PRO A 733 -35.41 3.09 -34.10
N GLY A 734 -36.23 3.74 -34.93
CA GLY A 734 -35.88 4.15 -36.30
C GLY A 734 -34.66 5.08 -36.43
N ARG A 735 -34.15 5.64 -35.31
CA ARG A 735 -32.91 6.45 -35.29
C ARG A 735 -31.64 5.63 -35.07
N GLY A 736 -31.77 4.39 -34.61
CA GLY A 736 -30.65 3.53 -34.25
C GLY A 736 -30.20 2.59 -35.36
N ASP A 737 -29.42 1.59 -34.98
CA ASP A 737 -28.84 0.59 -35.87
C ASP A 737 -29.79 -0.58 -36.21
N HIS A 738 -31.01 -0.58 -35.66
CA HIS A 738 -32.09 -1.51 -35.97
C HIS A 738 -33.35 -0.74 -36.41
N PRO A 739 -33.35 -0.13 -37.61
CA PRO A 739 -34.40 0.81 -38.03
C PRO A 739 -35.78 0.14 -38.20
N ASP A 740 -35.81 -1.18 -38.40
CA ASP A 740 -37.03 -1.97 -38.53
C ASP A 740 -37.65 -2.39 -37.17
N ALA A 741 -36.96 -2.08 -36.06
CA ALA A 741 -37.47 -2.40 -34.72
C ALA A 741 -38.71 -1.56 -34.37
N VAL A 742 -39.71 -2.22 -33.77
CA VAL A 742 -40.96 -1.57 -33.38
C VAL A 742 -40.83 -0.98 -31.99
N GLY A 743 -41.11 0.31 -31.86
CA GLY A 743 -41.18 0.97 -30.56
C GLY A 743 -42.41 0.51 -29.76
N VAL A 744 -42.22 0.17 -28.50
CA VAL A 744 -43.28 -0.29 -27.59
C VAL A 744 -43.92 0.90 -26.87
N PHE A 745 -43.12 1.73 -26.18
CA PHE A 745 -43.56 2.96 -25.49
C PHE A 745 -44.81 2.78 -24.60
N ASP A 746 -44.96 1.60 -23.98
CA ASP A 746 -46.10 1.26 -23.13
C ASP A 746 -46.14 2.13 -21.87
N LEU A 747 -44.96 2.35 -21.27
CA LEU A 747 -44.74 3.35 -20.22
C LEU A 747 -43.79 4.42 -20.74
N LYS A 748 -44.12 5.69 -20.49
CA LYS A 748 -43.22 6.82 -20.70
C LYS A 748 -42.50 7.14 -19.39
N ALA A 749 -41.49 8.01 -19.43
CA ALA A 749 -40.72 8.39 -18.24
C ALA A 749 -41.62 8.71 -17.02
N GLU A 750 -42.71 9.45 -17.23
CA GLU A 750 -43.69 9.84 -16.22
C GLU A 750 -44.41 8.63 -15.59
N THR A 751 -44.93 7.73 -16.41
CA THR A 751 -45.67 6.54 -15.96
C THR A 751 -44.76 5.45 -15.41
N LEU A 752 -43.50 5.41 -15.86
CA LEU A 752 -42.47 4.56 -15.28
C LEU A 752 -42.07 5.02 -13.87
N LEU A 753 -42.00 6.34 -13.63
CA LEU A 753 -41.80 6.87 -12.27
C LEU A 753 -42.94 6.45 -11.32
N GLU A 754 -44.19 6.51 -11.78
CA GLU A 754 -45.34 6.05 -11.00
C GLU A 754 -45.27 4.56 -10.69
N ALA A 755 -44.81 3.74 -11.65
CA ALA A 755 -44.57 2.31 -11.46
C ALA A 755 -43.52 2.07 -10.35
N VAL A 756 -42.34 2.69 -10.45
CA VAL A 756 -41.27 2.56 -9.45
C VAL A 756 -41.75 3.04 -8.07
N LYS A 757 -42.55 4.11 -8.02
CA LYS A 757 -43.14 4.61 -6.78
C LYS A 757 -44.14 3.63 -6.15
N ALA A 758 -44.99 2.98 -6.95
CA ALA A 758 -45.90 1.94 -6.47
C ALA A 758 -45.10 0.73 -5.93
N MET A 759 -44.06 0.32 -6.66
CA MET A 759 -43.19 -0.80 -6.27
C MET A 759 -42.46 -0.55 -4.97
N ASN A 760 -41.87 0.64 -4.79
CA ASN A 760 -41.26 1.06 -3.52
C ASN A 760 -42.27 1.04 -2.35
N ALA A 761 -43.57 1.24 -2.62
CA ALA A 761 -44.64 1.14 -1.63
C ALA A 761 -45.14 -0.31 -1.40
N GLY A 762 -44.53 -1.30 -2.05
CA GLY A 762 -44.82 -2.72 -1.86
C GLY A 762 -45.87 -3.32 -2.79
N ALA A 763 -46.24 -2.64 -3.89
CA ALA A 763 -47.22 -3.14 -4.85
C ALA A 763 -46.80 -2.90 -6.31
N ASP A 764 -47.29 -3.71 -7.24
CA ASP A 764 -47.15 -3.41 -8.68
C ASP A 764 -48.08 -2.26 -9.13
N MET A 765 -48.00 -1.86 -10.40
CA MET A 765 -48.85 -0.82 -10.98
C MET A 765 -50.36 -1.09 -10.91
N TYR A 766 -50.78 -2.33 -10.65
CA TYR A 766 -52.19 -2.73 -10.53
C TYR A 766 -52.64 -2.93 -9.09
N GLY A 767 -51.75 -2.68 -8.11
CA GLY A 767 -52.04 -2.83 -6.70
C GLY A 767 -51.93 -4.26 -6.18
N ASN A 768 -51.32 -5.18 -6.94
CA ASN A 768 -51.00 -6.50 -6.42
C ASN A 768 -49.79 -6.42 -5.49
N GLU A 769 -49.86 -7.09 -4.34
CA GLU A 769 -48.79 -7.06 -3.34
C GLU A 769 -47.50 -7.75 -3.82
N LEU A 770 -46.37 -7.11 -3.55
CA LEU A 770 -45.04 -7.67 -3.76
C LEU A 770 -44.53 -8.37 -2.49
N ARG A 771 -43.78 -9.46 -2.67
CA ARG A 771 -43.07 -10.13 -1.57
C ARG A 771 -41.76 -9.42 -1.31
N GLY A 772 -41.80 -8.47 -0.37
CA GLY A 772 -40.74 -7.49 -0.17
C GLY A 772 -40.89 -6.30 -1.12
N SER A 773 -40.40 -5.15 -0.71
CA SER A 773 -40.44 -3.90 -1.48
C SER A 773 -39.02 -3.49 -1.86
N PRO A 774 -38.75 -3.14 -3.13
CA PRO A 774 -37.49 -2.53 -3.51
C PRO A 774 -37.31 -1.15 -2.84
N SER A 775 -36.06 -0.69 -2.73
CA SER A 775 -35.72 0.65 -2.25
C SER A 775 -34.94 1.38 -3.34
N ILE A 776 -35.68 1.92 -4.32
CA ILE A 776 -35.11 2.60 -5.48
C ILE A 776 -35.22 4.12 -5.34
N LEU A 777 -34.09 4.80 -5.47
CA LEU A 777 -34.02 6.22 -5.75
C LEU A 777 -34.27 6.46 -7.24
N ALA A 778 -35.49 6.88 -7.58
CA ALA A 778 -35.90 7.12 -8.95
C ALA A 778 -35.57 8.55 -9.40
N GLY A 779 -34.94 8.71 -10.56
CA GLY A 779 -34.61 9.99 -11.17
C GLY A 779 -35.29 10.20 -12.51
N ALA A 780 -35.29 11.44 -12.99
CA ALA A 780 -35.82 11.81 -14.30
C ALA A 780 -34.88 12.73 -15.08
N VAL A 781 -35.07 12.83 -16.39
CA VAL A 781 -34.28 13.74 -17.23
C VAL A 781 -34.93 15.13 -17.29
N ALA A 782 -34.08 16.15 -17.30
CA ALA A 782 -34.46 17.55 -17.58
C ALA A 782 -33.61 18.12 -18.74
N ASN A 783 -34.18 19.02 -19.53
CA ASN A 783 -33.49 19.68 -20.63
C ASN A 783 -33.29 21.18 -20.39
N PRO A 784 -32.10 21.62 -19.94
CA PRO A 784 -31.78 23.03 -19.74
C PRO A 784 -31.83 23.89 -21.01
N GLY A 785 -31.69 23.27 -22.20
CA GLY A 785 -31.73 23.95 -23.49
C GLY A 785 -33.10 23.92 -24.17
N ALA A 786 -34.19 23.70 -23.43
CA ALA A 786 -35.54 23.72 -24.01
C ALA A 786 -35.91 25.12 -24.53
N ASP A 787 -36.52 25.19 -25.72
CA ASP A 787 -37.01 26.44 -26.33
C ASP A 787 -38.04 27.17 -25.43
N ASP A 788 -38.77 26.41 -24.61
CA ASP A 788 -39.73 26.89 -23.62
C ASP A 788 -39.37 26.33 -22.23
N LEU A 789 -38.62 27.12 -21.48
CA LEU A 789 -38.17 26.80 -20.12
C LEU A 789 -39.31 26.68 -19.10
N ASP A 790 -40.38 27.47 -19.25
CA ASP A 790 -41.52 27.44 -18.31
C ASP A 790 -42.29 26.12 -18.42
N THR A 791 -42.47 25.63 -19.65
CA THR A 791 -43.07 24.32 -19.90
C THR A 791 -42.17 23.19 -19.37
N GLU A 792 -40.86 23.29 -19.51
CA GLU A 792 -39.93 22.27 -18.99
C GLU A 792 -39.92 22.23 -17.45
N LEU A 793 -39.95 23.39 -16.78
CA LEU A 793 -40.05 23.48 -15.32
C LEU A 793 -41.37 22.88 -14.80
N SER A 794 -42.49 23.16 -15.48
CA SER A 794 -43.80 22.56 -15.15
C SER A 794 -43.77 21.02 -15.26
N ARG A 795 -43.09 20.48 -16.28
CA ARG A 795 -42.88 19.02 -16.41
C ARG A 795 -41.99 18.45 -15.32
N MET A 796 -40.98 19.19 -14.87
CA MET A 796 -40.16 18.78 -13.72
C MET A 796 -41.01 18.68 -12.45
N GLU A 797 -41.87 19.66 -12.17
CA GLU A 797 -42.80 19.60 -11.02
C GLU A 797 -43.72 18.38 -11.07
N GLU A 798 -44.23 18.06 -12.26
CA GLU A 798 -45.06 16.87 -12.47
C GLU A 798 -44.29 15.58 -12.20
N LYS A 799 -43.05 15.46 -12.71
CA LYS A 799 -42.16 14.32 -12.45
C LYS A 799 -41.84 14.15 -10.96
N VAL A 800 -41.70 15.24 -10.20
CA VAL A 800 -41.56 15.18 -8.73
C VAL A 800 -42.81 14.60 -8.08
N ARG A 801 -44.02 15.03 -8.48
CA ARG A 801 -45.28 14.45 -7.96
C ARG A 801 -45.39 12.95 -8.23
N MET A 802 -44.88 12.52 -9.38
CA MET A 802 -44.85 11.12 -9.84
C MET A 802 -43.79 10.25 -9.18
N GLY A 803 -42.80 10.84 -8.47
CA GLY A 803 -41.83 10.09 -7.66
C GLY A 803 -40.36 10.36 -7.97
N ALA A 804 -40.05 11.31 -8.85
CA ALA A 804 -38.66 11.70 -9.13
C ALA A 804 -38.01 12.33 -7.89
N SER A 805 -36.87 11.78 -7.49
CA SER A 805 -36.05 12.19 -6.34
C SER A 805 -34.78 12.94 -6.76
N PHE A 806 -34.39 12.87 -8.02
CA PHE A 806 -33.30 13.68 -8.60
C PHE A 806 -33.52 13.91 -10.10
N PHE A 807 -32.82 14.90 -10.66
CA PHE A 807 -32.81 15.17 -12.09
C PHE A 807 -31.41 15.09 -12.70
N GLN A 808 -31.32 14.40 -13.84
CA GLN A 808 -30.12 14.38 -14.68
C GLN A 808 -30.35 15.26 -15.92
N THR A 809 -29.45 16.21 -16.19
CA THR A 809 -29.55 17.04 -17.39
C THR A 809 -28.85 16.40 -18.60
N GLN A 810 -29.28 16.76 -19.80
CA GLN A 810 -28.45 16.54 -21.00
C GLN A 810 -27.14 17.35 -20.91
N ALA A 811 -26.14 16.99 -21.72
CA ALA A 811 -24.88 17.74 -21.79
C ALA A 811 -25.14 19.19 -22.22
N VAL A 812 -24.78 20.15 -21.37
CA VAL A 812 -24.93 21.59 -21.65
C VAL A 812 -23.56 22.18 -21.94
N PHE A 813 -23.37 22.69 -23.15
CA PHE A 813 -22.12 23.31 -23.58
C PHE A 813 -22.13 24.85 -23.48
N ASP A 814 -23.28 25.44 -23.16
CA ASP A 814 -23.44 26.89 -22.98
C ASP A 814 -23.68 27.24 -21.50
N ALA A 815 -22.69 27.88 -20.88
CA ALA A 815 -22.72 28.22 -19.45
C ALA A 815 -23.86 29.18 -19.08
N VAL A 816 -24.25 30.07 -20.00
CA VAL A 816 -25.32 31.06 -19.76
C VAL A 816 -26.70 30.40 -19.71
N THR A 817 -26.95 29.45 -20.62
CA THR A 817 -28.17 28.62 -20.62
C THR A 817 -28.27 27.80 -19.35
N PHE A 818 -27.17 27.18 -18.90
CA PHE A 818 -27.14 26.43 -17.65
C PHE A 818 -27.39 27.33 -16.42
N GLU A 819 -26.74 28.49 -16.34
CA GLU A 819 -26.92 29.45 -15.23
C GLU A 819 -28.36 29.95 -15.14
N THR A 820 -28.98 30.24 -16.29
CA THR A 820 -30.40 30.64 -16.38
C THR A 820 -31.30 29.52 -15.85
N PHE A 821 -31.15 28.29 -16.37
CA PHE A 821 -31.92 27.13 -15.91
C PHE A 821 -31.72 26.85 -14.40
N TYR A 822 -30.49 26.90 -13.91
CA TYR A 822 -30.14 26.67 -12.51
C TYR A 822 -30.75 27.75 -11.59
N GLY A 823 -30.71 29.02 -12.01
CA GLY A 823 -31.34 30.14 -11.32
C GLY A 823 -32.86 29.99 -11.19
N HIS A 824 -33.54 29.48 -12.21
CA HIS A 824 -34.97 29.18 -12.16
C HIS A 824 -35.29 27.94 -11.31
N GLY A 825 -34.45 26.89 -11.37
CA GLY A 825 -34.58 25.67 -10.56
C GLY A 825 -34.53 25.92 -9.05
N THR A 826 -33.86 26.98 -8.58
CA THR A 826 -33.88 27.37 -7.16
C THR A 826 -35.25 27.85 -6.66
N ARG A 827 -36.18 28.27 -7.53
CA ARG A 827 -37.55 28.65 -7.13
C ARG A 827 -38.42 27.46 -6.73
N LEU A 828 -38.11 26.26 -7.23
CA LEU A 828 -38.72 24.99 -6.80
C LEU A 828 -38.35 24.60 -5.35
N ARG A 829 -37.41 25.33 -4.71
CA ARG A 829 -37.00 25.15 -3.32
C ARG A 829 -37.86 25.91 -2.29
N SER A 830 -38.91 26.64 -2.72
CA SER A 830 -39.82 27.35 -1.79
C SER A 830 -40.88 26.43 -1.15
N PRO A 831 -41.24 26.64 0.14
CA PRO A 831 -41.92 25.64 0.95
C PRO A 831 -43.41 25.50 0.63
N CYS A 832 -43.85 24.28 0.31
CA CYS A 832 -45.24 23.85 0.48
C CYS A 832 -45.31 23.02 1.78
N PRO A 833 -46.24 23.27 2.71
CA PRO A 833 -46.22 22.66 4.02
C PRO A 833 -46.66 21.19 3.94
N GLY A 834 -45.74 20.24 4.17
CA GLY A 834 -46.11 18.84 4.48
C GLY A 834 -45.28 17.68 3.91
N ARG A 835 -44.11 17.87 3.27
CA ARG A 835 -43.24 16.74 2.84
C ARG A 835 -41.77 16.98 3.15
N HIS A 836 -41.08 15.93 3.62
CA HIS A 836 -39.70 15.97 4.11
C HIS A 836 -38.61 15.48 3.15
N ASP A 837 -38.93 15.08 1.90
CA ASP A 837 -37.92 14.68 0.91
C ASP A 837 -37.87 15.67 -0.27
N ARG A 838 -36.65 16.13 -0.62
CA ARG A 838 -36.36 17.21 -1.60
C ARG A 838 -35.47 16.69 -2.73
N PRO A 839 -35.73 17.01 -4.02
CA PRO A 839 -34.87 16.59 -5.12
C PRO A 839 -33.71 17.57 -5.42
N GLU A 840 -32.55 17.02 -5.79
CA GLU A 840 -31.34 17.76 -6.20
C GLU A 840 -31.08 17.69 -7.72
N ILE A 841 -30.33 18.65 -8.27
CA ILE A 841 -29.99 18.80 -9.70
C ILE A 841 -28.47 18.62 -9.87
N GLY A 842 -28.01 17.60 -10.59
CA GLY A 842 -26.59 17.38 -10.93
C GLY A 842 -26.24 17.84 -12.35
N SER A 843 -24.97 18.22 -12.61
CA SER A 843 -24.48 18.65 -13.94
C SER A 843 -23.22 17.89 -14.41
N HIS A 844 -23.05 17.77 -15.73
CA HIS A 844 -21.87 17.14 -16.36
C HIS A 844 -20.74 18.14 -16.65
N GLY A 845 -19.51 17.78 -16.30
CA GLY A 845 -18.29 18.22 -17.00
C GLY A 845 -17.83 17.11 -17.94
N SER A 846 -17.71 17.39 -19.25
CA SER A 846 -17.27 16.39 -20.23
C SER A 846 -15.79 16.53 -20.58
N VAL A 847 -15.06 15.41 -20.59
CA VAL A 847 -13.80 15.23 -21.31
C VAL A 847 -14.08 14.13 -22.34
N SER A 848 -14.16 14.47 -23.64
CA SER A 848 -14.35 13.48 -24.71
C SER A 848 -13.11 13.37 -25.60
N GLU A 849 -12.61 12.15 -25.78
CA GLU A 849 -11.60 11.77 -26.77
C GLU A 849 -12.09 12.00 -28.21
N ARG A 850 -11.31 12.73 -29.02
CA ARG A 850 -11.31 12.58 -30.49
C ARG A 850 -9.88 12.50 -31.03
N GLN A 851 -9.55 11.29 -31.49
CA GLN A 851 -8.70 10.95 -32.66
C GLN A 851 -7.50 11.86 -32.97
N SER A 852 -6.29 11.43 -32.58
CA SER A 852 -5.02 11.93 -33.14
C SER A 852 -4.46 10.95 -34.17
N THR A 853 -4.89 11.11 -35.43
CA THR A 853 -4.11 10.68 -36.59
C THR A 853 -3.82 11.90 -37.45
N ARG A 854 -2.55 12.39 -37.43
CA ARG A 854 -1.73 12.78 -38.60
C ARG A 854 -0.64 13.81 -38.26
N ARG A 855 0.57 13.44 -38.68
CA ARG A 855 1.59 14.24 -39.39
C ARG A 855 2.33 15.37 -38.66
N ILE A 856 3.59 15.06 -38.37
CA ILE A 856 4.81 15.76 -38.81
C ILE A 856 4.55 17.03 -39.65
N SER A 857 4.92 18.20 -39.12
CA SER A 857 5.68 19.22 -39.85
C SER A 857 6.42 20.16 -38.91
N SER A 858 7.71 20.30 -39.16
CA SER A 858 8.64 21.38 -38.81
C SER A 858 8.04 22.78 -38.59
N CYS A 859 8.57 23.53 -37.63
CA CYS A 859 9.56 24.61 -37.86
C CYS A 859 9.87 25.39 -36.56
N GLU A 860 11.17 25.58 -36.29
CA GLU A 860 11.84 26.83 -35.89
C GLU A 860 11.15 27.79 -34.89
N ARG A 861 11.76 28.05 -33.72
CA ARG A 861 12.80 29.10 -33.51
C ARG A 861 13.13 29.31 -32.02
N HIS A 862 14.45 29.31 -31.78
CA HIS A 862 15.24 29.85 -30.66
C HIS A 862 15.19 29.19 -29.29
#